data_AF-A0A2D5UJT5-F1
#
_entry.id   AF-A0A2D5UJT5-F1
#
_cell.length_a   1.000
_cell.length_b   1.000
_cell.length_c   1.000
_cell.angle_alpha   90.00
_cell.angle_beta   90.00
_cell.angle_gamma   90.00
#
_symmetry.space_group_name_H-M   'P 1'
#
loop_
_entity.id
_entity.type
_entity.pdbx_description
1 polymer ?
#
loop_
_entity_poly.entity_id
_entity_poly.type
_entity_poly.pdbx_seq_one_letter_code
_entity_poly.pdbx_strand_id
1 'polypeptide(L)'
;MGNNYRLLGIKLIMQAVFNKIIFKLLYKFIAVFFLMFLGFTTIAQKVTTYDEAIIFGDNSYAKANLLDAKAYYQLAIKLKPGDDYAKNKILLIVEKMKTARVAEDEYYDIIDLADELYDKNNLVEAIAQYRRALKIIPADEYALTKVREIIKFQTNEKEKIESFGKAMEAGRFYITEKDYDKAINSFREAAGIFPDKDAPISELNVVNNLKAEYEQKLVLVNQKIEEAEKYLMIKNYSEALKIYTEANLILADNEEVMGKITELTPLAENQDKFNKQVEKADEFYIAKDFISARKQYLTAKKLWPEKNYPTDMVEKIDEKLENEKKDLEKNYNQYIVSGDSLMELKEYSQAVGSFNLALNLKPNEAYPKSKLREIDAILAERVKAFEANYDIMISSADSAFNAGLFNIAHDKYKTALEVKPDDKYPKSQLAKIESNLEEIAALEKLNKEYNDLILQADKLYSTGNYDLAIKKYREAQALKSIESYPQAKIDAITLLLADAVKQKQIDDKYNELILIAIQQVKNEKLAEARMSFVNAAELKPYEKMPQLQIRQIDSLIIVKANAAAIKQKFDQYISKGDSLKNQKEYALAIVEYDQALTIFPDDISARQKKKTVESIQINLQKEAERKKAYEDAITKGDELFEVGSFELARVEFEKAQNLRKDQEYPRNRLLNIASALERLAAENEKRYTDALVAADNFFEQQHYEDAVIKYQLANSIKPAERYPKQKIEICNSHIARRLKLIVAEYSVAISDADKLYASKIYDKAIVAFKKAEKIKPDETYPSEMINKINKFIEENSIVDVINVADTIFSGVTEKFDFIPIKINLRKSNYIFI
;
A
#
# COMPACT_ATOMS: atom_id res chain seq x y z
N MET A 1 -37.54 8.05 14.32
CA MET A 1 -38.02 6.74 13.79
C MET A 1 -37.29 6.31 12.50
N GLY A 2 -35.96 6.50 12.41
CA GLY A 2 -35.22 6.31 11.15
C GLY A 2 -34.33 5.07 11.04
N ASN A 3 -34.12 4.31 12.13
CA ASN A 3 -33.14 3.20 12.14
C ASN A 3 -33.75 1.79 12.23
N ASN A 4 -35.07 1.64 12.34
CA ASN A 4 -35.72 0.31 12.40
C ASN A 4 -36.18 -0.25 11.04
N TYR A 5 -36.14 0.55 9.95
CA TYR A 5 -36.58 0.09 8.63
C TYR A 5 -35.48 -0.58 7.79
N ARG A 6 -34.19 -0.36 8.12
CA ARG A 6 -33.06 -1.01 7.43
C ARG A 6 -32.79 -2.45 7.92
N LEU A 7 -33.09 -2.76 9.18
CA LEU A 7 -32.92 -4.11 9.73
C LEU A 7 -34.07 -5.06 9.38
N LEU A 8 -35.28 -4.56 9.11
CA LEU A 8 -36.41 -5.38 8.66
C LEU A 8 -36.25 -5.83 7.19
N GLY A 9 -35.70 -4.97 6.32
CA GLY A 9 -35.46 -5.28 4.91
C GLY A 9 -34.42 -6.39 4.69
N ILE A 10 -33.36 -6.42 5.51
CA ILE A 10 -32.30 -7.44 5.39
C ILE A 10 -32.77 -8.80 5.93
N LYS A 11 -33.68 -8.82 6.92
CA LYS A 11 -34.28 -10.06 7.46
C LYS A 11 -35.28 -10.70 6.49
N LEU A 12 -36.05 -9.90 5.76
CA LEU A 12 -37.00 -10.37 4.74
C LEU A 12 -36.31 -10.94 3.50
N ILE A 13 -35.16 -10.38 3.10
CA ILE A 13 -34.39 -10.85 1.94
C ILE A 13 -33.67 -12.18 2.27
N MET A 14 -33.11 -12.33 3.47
CA MET A 14 -32.51 -13.62 3.88
C MET A 14 -33.53 -14.74 4.04
N GLN A 15 -34.76 -14.44 4.47
CA GLN A 15 -35.82 -15.45 4.62
C GLN A 15 -36.43 -15.89 3.28
N ALA A 16 -36.45 -15.01 2.26
CA ALA A 16 -36.85 -15.34 0.90
C ALA A 16 -35.82 -16.21 0.16
N VAL A 17 -34.52 -15.97 0.39
CA VAL A 17 -33.44 -16.78 -0.20
C VAL A 17 -33.39 -18.17 0.44
N PHE A 18 -33.65 -18.29 1.75
CA PHE A 18 -33.65 -19.58 2.46
C PHE A 18 -34.82 -20.49 2.05
N ASN A 19 -36.02 -19.93 1.83
CA ASN A 19 -37.18 -20.69 1.35
C ASN A 19 -37.04 -21.17 -0.10
N LYS A 20 -36.31 -20.44 -0.95
CA LYS A 20 -36.07 -20.83 -2.36
C LYS A 20 -35.12 -22.04 -2.46
N ILE A 21 -34.18 -22.19 -1.53
CA ILE A 21 -33.23 -23.31 -1.47
C ILE A 21 -33.90 -24.59 -0.95
N ILE A 22 -34.79 -24.48 0.04
CA ILE A 22 -35.55 -25.63 0.58
C ILE A 22 -36.55 -26.18 -0.45
N PHE A 23 -37.18 -25.32 -1.26
CA PHE A 23 -38.10 -25.74 -2.31
C PHE A 23 -37.40 -26.47 -3.49
N LYS A 24 -36.16 -26.07 -3.83
CA LYS A 24 -35.33 -26.76 -4.85
C LYS A 24 -34.83 -28.15 -4.37
N LEU A 25 -34.68 -28.36 -3.06
CA LEU A 25 -34.26 -29.66 -2.48
C LEU A 25 -35.41 -30.67 -2.33
N LEU A 26 -36.65 -30.21 -2.09
CA LEU A 26 -37.81 -31.10 -1.92
C LEU A 26 -38.31 -31.71 -3.25
N TYR A 27 -38.17 -30.99 -4.36
CA TYR A 27 -38.64 -31.45 -5.68
C TYR A 27 -37.72 -32.52 -6.32
N LYS A 28 -36.41 -32.47 -6.04
CA LYS A 28 -35.44 -33.46 -6.53
C LYS A 28 -35.63 -34.86 -5.92
N PHE A 29 -36.33 -34.99 -4.79
CA PHE A 29 -36.60 -36.29 -4.15
C PHE A 29 -37.95 -36.92 -4.51
N ILE A 30 -38.93 -36.13 -4.98
CA ILE A 30 -40.30 -36.63 -5.24
C ILE A 30 -40.47 -37.12 -6.70
N ALA A 31 -39.69 -36.60 -7.66
CA ALA A 31 -39.80 -37.02 -9.06
C ALA A 31 -39.13 -38.38 -9.39
N VAL A 32 -38.17 -38.83 -8.58
CA VAL A 32 -37.42 -40.08 -8.84
C VAL A 32 -38.11 -41.33 -8.27
N PHE A 33 -39.04 -41.18 -7.32
CA PHE A 33 -39.68 -42.31 -6.64
C PHE A 33 -41.04 -42.73 -7.23
N PHE A 34 -41.65 -41.92 -8.11
CA PHE A 34 -43.04 -42.15 -8.57
C PHE A 34 -43.18 -42.87 -9.93
N LEU A 35 -42.07 -43.16 -10.63
CA LEU A 35 -42.10 -43.82 -11.95
C LEU A 35 -41.50 -45.24 -11.97
N MET A 36 -41.05 -45.76 -10.83
CA MET A 36 -40.40 -47.08 -10.74
C MET A 36 -41.33 -48.24 -10.32
N PHE A 37 -42.62 -47.96 -10.11
CA PHE A 37 -43.62 -48.96 -9.70
C PHE A 37 -44.94 -48.70 -10.43
N LEU A 38 -45.04 -49.11 -11.69
CA LEU A 38 -46.28 -49.48 -12.40
C LEU A 38 -45.91 -49.65 -13.89
N GLY A 39 -45.63 -50.88 -14.32
CA GLY A 39 -45.55 -51.13 -15.76
C GLY A 39 -44.66 -52.25 -16.27
N PHE A 40 -44.24 -53.26 -15.50
CA PHE A 40 -43.66 -54.47 -16.10
C PHE A 40 -44.12 -55.76 -15.42
N THR A 41 -45.40 -56.07 -15.59
CA THR A 41 -45.92 -57.45 -15.54
C THR A 41 -46.90 -57.68 -16.68
N THR A 42 -46.51 -57.53 -17.94
CA THR A 42 -47.40 -57.92 -19.06
C THR A 42 -46.74 -58.38 -20.36
N ILE A 43 -45.47 -58.06 -20.67
CA ILE A 43 -44.97 -58.27 -22.05
C ILE A 43 -43.95 -59.41 -22.22
N ALA A 44 -43.37 -59.94 -21.13
CA ALA A 44 -42.46 -61.09 -21.20
C ALA A 44 -43.16 -62.47 -21.14
N GLN A 45 -44.49 -62.52 -20.99
CA GLN A 45 -45.23 -63.79 -20.84
C GLN A 45 -45.57 -64.50 -22.16
N LYS A 46 -45.29 -63.90 -23.33
CA LYS A 46 -45.66 -64.45 -24.66
C LYS A 46 -44.50 -64.95 -25.52
N VAL A 47 -43.25 -64.81 -25.05
CA VAL A 47 -42.05 -65.21 -25.80
C VAL A 47 -41.47 -66.46 -25.16
N THR A 48 -41.47 -67.59 -25.87
CA THR A 48 -40.99 -68.88 -25.34
C THR A 48 -39.75 -69.39 -26.04
N THR A 49 -39.35 -68.78 -27.17
CA THR A 49 -38.19 -69.21 -27.96
C THR A 49 -37.11 -68.13 -28.06
N TYR A 50 -35.87 -68.57 -28.27
CA TYR A 50 -34.71 -67.68 -28.39
C TYR A 50 -34.85 -66.70 -29.58
N ASP A 51 -35.28 -67.19 -30.74
CA ASP A 51 -35.39 -66.36 -31.95
C ASP A 51 -36.44 -65.27 -31.80
N GLU A 52 -37.59 -65.57 -31.18
CA GLU A 52 -38.58 -64.57 -30.84
C GLU A 52 -38.01 -63.51 -29.90
N ALA A 53 -37.26 -63.92 -28.85
CA ALA A 53 -36.65 -62.99 -27.91
C ALA A 53 -35.63 -62.06 -28.59
N ILE A 54 -34.87 -62.54 -29.57
CA ILE A 54 -33.97 -61.71 -30.38
C ILE A 54 -34.75 -60.75 -31.28
N ILE A 55 -35.79 -61.20 -31.96
CA ILE A 55 -36.60 -60.37 -32.86
C ILE A 55 -37.30 -59.24 -32.08
N PHE A 56 -37.92 -59.56 -30.94
CA PHE A 56 -38.56 -58.56 -30.09
C PHE A 56 -37.52 -57.62 -29.46
N GLY A 57 -36.35 -58.13 -29.08
CA GLY A 57 -35.22 -57.32 -28.60
C GLY A 57 -34.72 -56.32 -29.65
N ASP A 58 -34.45 -56.78 -30.87
CA ASP A 58 -33.98 -55.96 -31.99
C ASP A 58 -35.02 -54.92 -32.42
N ASN A 59 -36.30 -55.30 -32.46
CA ASN A 59 -37.39 -54.38 -32.79
C ASN A 59 -37.57 -53.29 -31.71
N SER A 60 -37.54 -53.68 -30.43
CA SER A 60 -37.60 -52.72 -29.32
C SER A 60 -36.37 -51.80 -29.30
N TYR A 61 -35.19 -52.33 -29.64
CA TYR A 61 -33.95 -51.54 -29.73
C TYR A 61 -34.01 -50.54 -30.88
N ALA A 62 -34.51 -50.95 -32.05
CA ALA A 62 -34.69 -50.08 -33.22
C ALA A 62 -35.69 -48.94 -32.94
N LYS A 63 -36.71 -49.20 -32.11
CA LYS A 63 -37.68 -48.20 -31.64
C LYS A 63 -37.17 -47.34 -30.48
N ALA A 64 -35.89 -47.46 -30.11
CA ALA A 64 -35.25 -46.77 -28.99
C ALA A 64 -35.91 -47.04 -27.62
N ASN A 65 -36.72 -48.10 -27.50
CA ASN A 65 -37.28 -48.53 -26.23
C ASN A 65 -36.26 -49.43 -25.51
N LEU A 66 -35.23 -48.77 -24.97
CA LEU A 66 -34.00 -49.40 -24.50
C LEU A 66 -34.24 -50.37 -23.32
N LEU A 67 -35.21 -50.09 -22.45
CA LEU A 67 -35.56 -50.95 -21.32
C LEU A 67 -36.18 -52.27 -21.79
N ASP A 68 -37.14 -52.21 -22.71
CA ASP A 68 -37.80 -53.40 -23.26
C ASP A 68 -36.85 -54.24 -24.10
N ALA A 69 -36.03 -53.58 -24.93
CA ALA A 69 -34.99 -54.24 -25.70
C ALA A 69 -34.04 -55.04 -24.79
N LYS A 70 -33.58 -54.41 -23.70
CA LYS A 70 -32.69 -55.05 -22.72
C LYS A 70 -33.35 -56.27 -22.07
N ALA A 71 -34.63 -56.15 -21.69
CA ALA A 71 -35.38 -57.25 -21.07
C ALA A 71 -35.52 -58.45 -22.01
N TYR A 72 -35.81 -58.22 -23.30
CA TYR A 72 -35.88 -59.27 -24.31
C TYR A 72 -34.53 -59.91 -24.62
N TYR A 73 -33.45 -59.15 -24.72
CA TYR A 73 -32.11 -59.74 -24.89
C TYR A 73 -31.65 -60.51 -23.65
N GLN A 74 -32.04 -60.07 -22.44
CA GLN A 74 -31.78 -60.84 -21.22
C GLN A 74 -32.55 -62.17 -21.23
N LEU A 75 -33.80 -62.15 -21.72
CA LEU A 75 -34.56 -63.37 -21.95
C LEU A 75 -33.90 -64.27 -23.01
N ALA A 76 -33.35 -63.70 -24.08
CA ALA A 76 -32.61 -64.45 -25.10
C ALA A 76 -31.36 -65.12 -24.54
N ILE A 77 -30.56 -64.43 -23.72
CA ILE A 77 -29.41 -65.04 -23.01
C ILE A 77 -29.86 -66.17 -22.09
N LYS A 78 -31.02 -66.04 -21.44
CA LYS A 78 -31.57 -67.09 -20.58
C LYS A 78 -31.96 -68.34 -21.37
N LEU A 79 -32.51 -68.18 -22.57
CA LEU A 79 -32.92 -69.29 -23.44
C LEU A 79 -31.74 -69.93 -24.19
N LYS A 80 -30.67 -69.16 -24.48
CA LYS A 80 -29.42 -69.64 -25.05
C LYS A 80 -28.22 -69.07 -24.29
N PRO A 81 -27.81 -69.73 -23.19
CA PRO A 81 -26.68 -69.28 -22.38
C PRO A 81 -25.39 -69.22 -23.22
N GLY A 82 -24.69 -68.10 -23.15
CA GLY A 82 -23.46 -67.89 -23.92
C GLY A 82 -23.63 -67.15 -25.25
N ASP A 83 -24.83 -66.68 -25.59
CA ASP A 83 -25.03 -65.85 -26.78
C ASP A 83 -24.32 -64.48 -26.68
N ASP A 84 -23.31 -64.29 -27.50
CA ASP A 84 -22.53 -63.06 -27.56
C ASP A 84 -23.28 -61.90 -28.23
N TYR A 85 -24.25 -62.19 -29.11
CA TYR A 85 -25.04 -61.14 -29.77
C TYR A 85 -25.93 -60.41 -28.76
N ALA A 86 -26.74 -61.15 -27.99
CA ALA A 86 -27.60 -60.57 -26.97
C ALA A 86 -26.80 -59.86 -25.86
N LYS A 87 -25.63 -60.38 -25.45
CA LYS A 87 -24.74 -59.71 -24.48
C LYS A 87 -24.22 -58.37 -24.99
N ASN A 88 -23.71 -58.36 -26.22
CA ASN A 88 -23.20 -57.13 -26.84
C ASN A 88 -24.30 -56.09 -27.01
N LYS A 89 -25.52 -56.50 -27.38
CA LYS A 89 -26.68 -55.59 -27.44
C LYS A 89 -27.03 -55.00 -26.08
N ILE A 90 -27.02 -55.79 -25.00
CA ILE A 90 -27.27 -55.28 -23.64
C ILE A 90 -26.18 -54.29 -23.21
N LEU A 91 -24.90 -54.55 -23.47
CA LEU A 91 -23.81 -53.61 -23.19
C LEU A 91 -24.00 -52.28 -23.92
N LEU A 92 -24.31 -52.34 -25.22
CA LEU A 92 -24.59 -51.16 -26.04
C LEU A 92 -25.82 -50.38 -25.56
N ILE A 93 -26.84 -51.07 -25.04
CA ILE A 93 -27.99 -50.44 -24.40
C ILE A 93 -27.59 -49.75 -23.09
N VAL A 94 -26.85 -50.45 -22.22
CA VAL A 94 -26.41 -49.90 -20.92
C VAL A 94 -25.54 -48.66 -21.11
N GLU A 95 -24.68 -48.66 -22.11
CA GLU A 95 -23.84 -47.51 -22.46
C GLU A 95 -24.67 -46.35 -23.01
N LYS A 96 -25.60 -46.61 -23.94
CA LYS A 96 -26.56 -45.58 -24.43
C LYS A 96 -27.39 -44.97 -23.31
N MET A 97 -27.87 -45.79 -22.37
CA MET A 97 -28.64 -45.32 -21.20
C MET A 97 -27.80 -44.48 -20.23
N LYS A 98 -26.49 -44.74 -20.15
CA LYS A 98 -25.55 -43.97 -19.31
C LYS A 98 -25.25 -42.59 -19.91
N THR A 99 -25.10 -42.49 -21.24
CA THR A 99 -24.97 -41.21 -21.97
C THR A 99 -26.23 -40.35 -21.95
N ALA A 100 -27.42 -40.96 -21.97
CA ALA A 100 -28.69 -40.23 -21.93
C ALA A 100 -28.90 -39.44 -20.62
N ARG A 101 -28.43 -39.97 -19.49
CA ARG A 101 -28.56 -39.33 -18.16
C ARG A 101 -27.62 -38.14 -17.97
N VAL A 102 -26.42 -38.20 -18.56
CA VAL A 102 -25.45 -37.09 -18.52
C VAL A 102 -25.88 -35.93 -19.41
N ALA A 103 -26.51 -36.23 -20.55
CA ALA A 103 -27.09 -35.22 -21.44
C ALA A 103 -28.26 -34.47 -20.80
N GLU A 104 -29.03 -35.13 -19.91
CA GLU A 104 -30.15 -34.51 -19.18
C GLU A 104 -29.66 -33.51 -18.12
N ASP A 105 -28.62 -33.84 -17.35
CA ASP A 105 -28.02 -32.92 -16.37
C ASP A 105 -27.35 -31.69 -17.05
N GLU A 106 -26.60 -31.91 -18.13
CA GLU A 106 -25.93 -30.83 -18.89
C GLU A 106 -26.95 -29.85 -19.51
N TYR A 107 -28.10 -30.36 -19.95
CA TYR A 107 -29.18 -29.54 -20.50
C TYR A 107 -29.75 -28.55 -19.47
N TYR A 108 -30.05 -29.00 -18.25
CA TYR A 108 -30.62 -28.12 -17.21
C TYR A 108 -29.66 -27.02 -16.75
N ASP A 109 -28.36 -27.32 -16.66
CA ASP A 109 -27.35 -26.31 -16.30
C ASP A 109 -27.22 -25.22 -17.38
N ILE A 110 -27.34 -25.57 -18.67
CA ILE A 110 -27.30 -24.62 -19.77
C ILE A 110 -28.56 -23.76 -19.82
N ILE A 111 -29.74 -24.34 -19.54
CA ILE A 111 -31.00 -23.60 -19.46
C ILE A 111 -31.00 -22.59 -18.30
N ASP A 112 -30.56 -22.99 -17.10
CA ASP A 112 -30.47 -22.08 -15.94
C ASP A 112 -29.56 -20.88 -16.24
N LEU A 113 -28.43 -21.11 -16.93
CA LEU A 113 -27.52 -20.03 -17.37
C LEU A 113 -28.14 -19.14 -18.46
N ALA A 114 -28.86 -19.75 -19.42
CA ALA A 114 -29.53 -19.01 -20.49
C ALA A 114 -30.61 -18.07 -19.93
N ASP A 115 -31.40 -18.54 -18.97
CA ASP A 115 -32.42 -17.75 -18.28
C ASP A 115 -31.80 -16.62 -17.44
N GLU A 116 -30.68 -16.86 -16.74
CA GLU A 116 -29.99 -15.81 -15.99
C GLU A 116 -29.46 -14.69 -16.90
N LEU A 117 -28.91 -15.06 -18.06
CA LEU A 117 -28.45 -14.08 -19.06
C LEU A 117 -29.61 -13.29 -19.65
N TYR A 118 -30.75 -13.94 -19.90
CA TYR A 118 -31.98 -13.30 -20.35
C TYR A 118 -32.50 -12.28 -19.33
N ASP A 119 -32.56 -12.63 -18.04
CA ASP A 119 -33.01 -11.75 -16.96
C ASP A 119 -32.08 -10.53 -16.76
N LYS A 120 -30.79 -10.68 -17.06
CA LYS A 120 -29.80 -9.58 -17.08
C LYS A 120 -29.83 -8.74 -18.35
N ASN A 121 -30.77 -8.99 -19.27
CA ASN A 121 -30.89 -8.36 -20.58
C ASN A 121 -29.66 -8.58 -21.49
N ASN A 122 -28.88 -9.64 -21.25
CA ASN A 122 -27.75 -10.02 -22.10
C ASN A 122 -28.20 -10.95 -23.24
N LEU A 123 -29.01 -10.40 -24.13
CA LEU A 123 -29.87 -11.14 -25.04
C LEU A 123 -29.12 -11.96 -26.11
N VAL A 124 -27.96 -11.49 -26.56
CA VAL A 124 -27.15 -12.19 -27.58
C VAL A 124 -26.56 -13.47 -26.99
N GLU A 125 -26.00 -13.37 -25.80
CA GLU A 125 -25.41 -14.46 -25.03
C GLU A 125 -26.48 -15.43 -24.55
N ALA A 126 -27.66 -14.94 -24.14
CA ALA A 126 -28.81 -15.77 -23.81
C ALA A 126 -29.25 -16.63 -25.01
N ILE A 127 -29.40 -16.06 -26.22
CA ILE A 127 -29.68 -16.82 -27.44
C ILE A 127 -28.60 -17.88 -27.70
N ALA A 128 -27.32 -17.56 -27.49
CA ALA A 128 -26.24 -18.50 -27.70
C ALA A 128 -26.34 -19.72 -26.76
N GLN A 129 -26.71 -19.50 -25.48
CA GLN A 129 -26.92 -20.59 -24.53
C GLN A 129 -28.19 -21.40 -24.83
N TYR A 130 -29.32 -20.77 -25.16
CA TYR A 130 -30.51 -21.52 -25.59
C TYR A 130 -30.26 -22.35 -26.85
N ARG A 131 -29.51 -21.82 -27.83
CA ARG A 131 -29.08 -22.60 -29.00
C ARG A 131 -28.14 -23.75 -28.64
N ARG A 132 -27.34 -23.60 -27.58
CA ARG A 132 -26.52 -24.68 -27.04
C ARG A 132 -27.39 -25.76 -26.39
N ALA A 133 -28.42 -25.39 -25.63
CA ALA A 133 -29.41 -26.33 -25.11
C ALA A 133 -30.12 -27.08 -26.25
N LEU A 134 -30.46 -26.40 -27.35
CA LEU A 134 -31.02 -27.01 -28.55
C LEU A 134 -30.07 -27.95 -29.31
N LYS A 135 -28.75 -27.91 -29.06
CA LYS A 135 -27.85 -28.95 -29.60
C LYS A 135 -27.96 -30.25 -28.82
N ILE A 136 -28.37 -30.19 -27.55
CA ILE A 136 -28.57 -31.34 -26.68
C ILE A 136 -29.98 -31.91 -26.88
N ILE A 137 -31.00 -31.04 -26.89
CA ILE A 137 -32.40 -31.40 -27.17
C ILE A 137 -32.90 -30.56 -28.37
N PRO A 138 -32.73 -31.04 -29.62
CA PRO A 138 -33.08 -30.30 -30.84
C PRO A 138 -34.53 -29.83 -30.98
N ALA A 139 -35.45 -30.46 -30.25
CA ALA A 139 -36.88 -30.16 -30.27
C ALA A 139 -37.38 -29.55 -28.96
N ASP A 140 -36.51 -29.01 -28.11
CA ASP A 140 -36.94 -28.36 -26.87
C ASP A 140 -37.76 -27.10 -27.17
N GLU A 141 -39.06 -27.18 -26.87
CA GLU A 141 -40.02 -26.13 -27.10
C GLU A 141 -39.74 -24.88 -26.25
N TYR A 142 -39.14 -25.05 -25.05
CA TYR A 142 -38.82 -23.94 -24.16
C TYR A 142 -37.70 -23.06 -24.74
N ALA A 143 -36.53 -23.64 -25.03
CA ALA A 143 -35.42 -22.90 -25.63
C ALA A 143 -35.77 -22.35 -27.03
N LEU A 144 -36.54 -23.08 -27.84
CA LEU A 144 -37.04 -22.57 -29.13
C LEU A 144 -37.93 -21.34 -28.97
N THR A 145 -38.81 -21.35 -27.97
CA THR A 145 -39.71 -20.22 -27.69
C THR A 145 -38.92 -19.02 -27.19
N LYS A 146 -37.98 -19.22 -26.27
CA LYS A 146 -37.11 -18.15 -25.75
C LYS A 146 -36.26 -17.50 -26.85
N VAL A 147 -35.65 -18.31 -27.73
CA VAL A 147 -34.92 -17.77 -28.89
C VAL A 147 -35.84 -16.96 -29.80
N ARG A 148 -37.06 -17.43 -30.07
CA ARG A 148 -38.04 -16.69 -30.87
C ARG A 148 -38.47 -15.38 -30.21
N GLU A 149 -38.72 -15.38 -28.91
CA GLU A 149 -39.08 -14.19 -28.12
C GLU A 149 -37.98 -13.13 -28.20
N ILE A 150 -36.72 -13.52 -27.97
CA ILE A 150 -35.58 -12.60 -27.99
C ILE A 150 -35.36 -12.05 -29.40
N ILE A 151 -35.40 -12.91 -30.43
CA ILE A 151 -35.25 -12.45 -31.82
C ILE A 151 -36.38 -11.50 -32.19
N LYS A 152 -37.63 -11.80 -31.82
CA LYS A 152 -38.77 -10.91 -32.08
C LYS A 152 -38.61 -9.57 -31.38
N PHE A 153 -38.15 -9.56 -30.12
CA PHE A 153 -37.87 -8.33 -29.39
C PHE A 153 -36.75 -7.51 -30.05
N GLN A 154 -35.63 -8.15 -30.41
CA GLN A 154 -34.50 -7.49 -31.08
C GLN A 154 -34.88 -6.95 -32.46
N THR A 155 -35.68 -7.69 -33.23
CA THR A 155 -36.20 -7.24 -34.53
C THR A 155 -37.11 -6.03 -34.36
N ASN A 156 -38.06 -6.07 -33.42
CA ASN A 156 -38.95 -4.94 -33.16
C ASN A 156 -38.18 -3.68 -32.70
N GLU A 157 -37.17 -3.83 -31.85
CA GLU A 157 -36.34 -2.69 -31.42
C GLU A 157 -35.48 -2.16 -32.56
N LYS A 158 -34.93 -3.04 -33.41
CA LYS A 158 -34.19 -2.63 -34.61
C LYS A 158 -35.08 -1.85 -35.59
N GLU A 159 -36.30 -2.33 -35.84
CA GLU A 159 -37.29 -1.67 -36.70
C GLU A 159 -37.70 -0.29 -36.17
N LYS A 160 -37.85 -0.13 -34.84
CA LYS A 160 -38.05 1.19 -34.23
C LYS A 160 -36.86 2.12 -34.45
N ILE A 161 -35.63 1.66 -34.27
CA ILE A 161 -34.42 2.47 -34.48
C ILE A 161 -34.32 2.90 -35.96
N GLU A 162 -34.58 1.99 -36.89
CA GLU A 162 -34.57 2.30 -38.33
C GLU A 162 -35.67 3.29 -38.70
N SER A 163 -36.88 3.09 -38.20
CA SER A 163 -38.03 3.97 -38.45
C SER A 163 -37.80 5.37 -37.87
N PHE A 164 -37.23 5.46 -36.67
CA PHE A 164 -36.80 6.72 -36.07
C PHE A 164 -35.76 7.44 -36.93
N GLY A 165 -34.75 6.70 -37.42
CA GLY A 165 -33.73 7.25 -38.31
C GLY A 165 -34.33 7.85 -39.59
N LYS A 166 -35.21 7.09 -40.25
CA LYS A 166 -35.93 7.53 -41.46
C LYS A 166 -36.79 8.77 -41.20
N ALA A 167 -37.53 8.80 -40.10
CA ALA A 167 -38.37 9.94 -39.73
C ALA A 167 -37.54 11.20 -39.44
N MET A 168 -36.41 11.07 -38.74
CA MET A 168 -35.47 12.19 -38.50
C MET A 168 -34.83 12.69 -39.80
N GLU A 169 -34.45 11.79 -40.71
CA GLU A 169 -33.86 12.15 -42.01
C GLU A 169 -34.88 12.83 -42.93
N ALA A 170 -36.10 12.29 -43.03
CA ALA A 170 -37.20 12.91 -43.75
C ALA A 170 -37.52 14.31 -43.21
N GLY A 171 -37.55 14.47 -41.88
CA GLY A 171 -37.77 15.77 -41.25
C GLY A 171 -36.73 16.81 -41.68
N ARG A 172 -35.45 16.45 -41.67
CA ARG A 172 -34.36 17.34 -42.12
C ARG A 172 -34.42 17.63 -43.62
N PHE A 173 -34.76 16.64 -44.44
CA PHE A 173 -34.95 16.82 -45.87
C PHE A 173 -36.10 17.80 -46.18
N TYR A 174 -37.23 17.70 -45.48
CA TYR A 174 -38.34 18.63 -45.70
C TYR A 174 -38.03 20.07 -45.24
N ILE A 175 -37.10 20.28 -44.29
CA ILE A 175 -36.59 21.61 -43.98
C ILE A 175 -35.86 22.20 -45.19
N THR A 176 -35.03 21.43 -45.91
CA THR A 176 -34.29 21.94 -47.08
C THR A 176 -35.21 22.28 -48.24
N GLU A 177 -36.31 21.55 -48.38
CA GLU A 177 -37.37 21.83 -49.36
C GLU A 177 -38.33 22.95 -48.92
N LYS A 178 -38.11 23.56 -47.74
CA LYS A 178 -39.00 24.56 -47.11
C LYS A 178 -40.43 24.06 -46.87
N ASP A 179 -40.66 22.74 -46.90
CA ASP A 179 -41.95 22.10 -46.58
C ASP A 179 -42.03 21.83 -45.07
N TYR A 180 -42.17 22.92 -44.31
CA TYR A 180 -42.08 22.88 -42.86
C TYR A 180 -43.17 22.01 -42.21
N ASP A 181 -44.35 21.88 -42.82
CA ASP A 181 -45.42 21.03 -42.29
C ASP A 181 -45.08 19.54 -42.39
N LYS A 182 -44.50 19.10 -43.52
CA LYS A 182 -44.00 17.72 -43.62
C LYS A 182 -42.82 17.49 -42.67
N ALA A 183 -41.91 18.45 -42.54
CA ALA A 183 -40.81 18.35 -41.58
C ALA A 183 -41.31 18.18 -40.13
N ILE A 184 -42.27 19.02 -39.70
CA ILE A 184 -42.92 18.91 -38.39
C ILE A 184 -43.55 17.53 -38.20
N ASN A 185 -44.27 17.03 -39.19
CA ASN A 185 -44.92 15.72 -39.08
C ASN A 185 -43.89 14.58 -38.97
N SER A 186 -42.81 14.62 -39.74
CA SER A 186 -41.73 13.64 -39.65
C SER A 186 -41.00 13.66 -38.30
N PHE A 187 -40.74 14.84 -37.73
CA PHE A 187 -40.15 14.90 -36.38
C PHE A 187 -41.13 14.50 -35.28
N ARG A 188 -42.44 14.75 -35.43
CA ARG A 188 -43.48 14.21 -34.53
C ARG A 188 -43.54 12.69 -34.59
N GLU A 189 -43.42 12.11 -35.79
CA GLU A 189 -43.34 10.66 -35.97
C GLU A 189 -42.10 10.10 -35.24
N ALA A 190 -40.93 10.71 -35.42
CA ALA A 190 -39.72 10.33 -34.70
C ALA A 190 -39.89 10.45 -33.17
N ALA A 191 -40.50 11.54 -32.68
CA ALA A 191 -40.81 11.73 -31.26
C ALA A 191 -41.79 10.66 -30.74
N GLY A 192 -42.75 10.23 -31.55
CA GLY A 192 -43.69 9.17 -31.20
C GLY A 192 -43.02 7.79 -31.07
N ILE A 193 -41.97 7.52 -31.85
CA ILE A 193 -41.23 6.24 -31.81
C ILE A 193 -40.36 6.16 -30.54
N PHE A 194 -39.68 7.24 -30.16
CA PHE A 194 -38.91 7.33 -28.91
C PHE A 194 -39.24 8.63 -28.13
N PRO A 195 -40.27 8.61 -27.28
CA PRO A 195 -40.73 9.81 -26.55
C PRO A 195 -39.71 10.42 -25.60
N ASP A 196 -38.81 9.60 -25.05
CA ASP A 196 -37.77 10.03 -24.10
C ASP A 196 -36.50 10.58 -24.77
N LYS A 197 -36.50 10.72 -26.10
CA LYS A 197 -35.37 11.29 -26.85
C LYS A 197 -35.61 12.78 -27.09
N ASP A 198 -34.68 13.61 -26.62
CA ASP A 198 -34.78 15.08 -26.77
C ASP A 198 -34.55 15.57 -28.22
N ALA A 199 -33.89 14.75 -29.05
CA ALA A 199 -33.47 15.18 -30.38
C ALA A 199 -34.63 15.58 -31.33
N PRO A 200 -35.69 14.78 -31.53
CA PRO A 200 -36.83 15.19 -32.35
C PRO A 200 -37.58 16.41 -31.81
N ILE A 201 -37.65 16.56 -30.48
CA ILE A 201 -38.31 17.71 -29.84
C ILE A 201 -37.52 18.99 -30.12
N SER A 202 -36.20 18.91 -30.07
CA SER A 202 -35.31 20.03 -30.40
C SER A 202 -35.48 20.45 -31.86
N GLU A 203 -35.50 19.49 -32.78
CA GLU A 203 -35.75 19.73 -34.22
C GLU A 203 -37.14 20.31 -34.48
N LEU A 204 -38.17 19.86 -33.74
CA LEU A 204 -39.53 20.41 -33.80
C LEU A 204 -39.56 21.90 -33.44
N ASN A 205 -38.80 22.33 -32.43
CA ASN A 205 -38.73 23.74 -32.07
C ASN A 205 -38.04 24.56 -33.16
N VAL A 206 -36.97 24.02 -33.76
CA VAL A 206 -36.26 24.67 -34.87
C VAL A 206 -37.18 24.87 -36.06
N VAL A 207 -37.85 23.81 -36.52
CA VAL A 207 -38.72 23.89 -37.71
C VAL A 207 -39.94 24.79 -37.48
N ASN A 208 -40.51 24.83 -36.27
CA ASN A 208 -41.61 25.76 -35.96
C ASN A 208 -41.16 27.22 -36.03
N ASN A 209 -39.95 27.53 -35.57
CA ASN A 209 -39.39 28.88 -35.69
C ASN A 209 -39.12 29.25 -37.14
N LEU A 210 -38.54 28.33 -37.93
CA LEU A 210 -38.30 28.55 -39.36
C LEU A 210 -39.61 28.76 -40.13
N LYS A 211 -40.65 27.98 -39.80
CA LYS A 211 -42.00 28.15 -40.35
C LYS A 211 -42.55 29.55 -40.05
N ALA A 212 -42.50 29.97 -38.79
CA ALA A 212 -43.00 31.28 -38.38
C ALA A 212 -42.25 32.43 -39.09
N GLU A 213 -40.93 32.34 -39.23
CA GLU A 213 -40.13 33.33 -39.96
C GLU A 213 -40.51 33.39 -41.45
N TYR A 214 -40.68 32.22 -42.08
CA TYR A 214 -41.10 32.13 -43.48
C TYR A 214 -42.51 32.71 -43.70
N GLU A 215 -43.46 32.40 -42.82
CA GLU A 215 -44.82 32.95 -42.86
C GLU A 215 -44.82 34.48 -42.70
N GLN A 216 -43.97 35.04 -41.83
CA GLN A 216 -43.82 36.50 -41.71
C GLN A 216 -43.28 37.13 -42.99
N LYS A 217 -42.29 36.50 -43.65
CA LYS A 217 -41.76 36.98 -44.93
C LYS A 217 -42.81 36.93 -46.03
N LEU A 218 -43.64 35.88 -46.08
CA LEU A 218 -44.76 35.78 -47.03
C LEU A 218 -45.77 36.93 -46.85
N VAL A 219 -46.11 37.30 -45.61
CA VAL A 219 -47.00 38.44 -45.36
C VAL A 219 -46.42 39.74 -45.92
N LEU A 220 -45.13 40.00 -45.70
CA LEU A 220 -44.46 41.20 -46.22
C LEU A 220 -44.40 41.21 -47.75
N VAL A 221 -44.16 40.06 -48.37
CA VAL A 221 -44.19 39.90 -49.84
C VAL A 221 -45.58 40.21 -50.39
N ASN A 222 -46.63 39.65 -49.79
CA ASN A 222 -48.00 39.91 -50.23
C ASN A 222 -48.38 41.39 -50.12
N GLN A 223 -47.95 42.08 -49.06
CA GLN A 223 -48.14 43.53 -48.94
C GLN A 223 -47.46 44.29 -50.06
N LYS A 224 -46.25 43.87 -50.47
CA LYS A 224 -45.52 44.47 -51.59
C LYS A 224 -46.20 44.18 -52.93
N ILE A 225 -46.73 42.97 -53.12
CA ILE A 225 -47.52 42.63 -54.31
C ILE A 225 -48.75 43.56 -54.40
N GLU A 226 -49.54 43.70 -53.33
CA GLU A 226 -50.69 44.61 -53.29
C GLU A 226 -50.30 46.08 -53.56
N GLU A 227 -49.13 46.50 -53.08
CA GLU A 227 -48.58 47.82 -53.36
C GLU A 227 -48.25 47.99 -54.85
N ALA A 228 -47.58 47.01 -55.46
CA ALA A 228 -47.22 47.02 -56.88
C ALA A 228 -48.47 47.00 -57.79
N GLU A 229 -49.50 46.24 -57.44
CA GLU A 229 -50.75 46.16 -58.19
C GLU A 229 -51.47 47.52 -58.29
N LYS A 230 -51.40 48.37 -57.25
CA LYS A 230 -51.95 49.72 -57.31
C LYS A 230 -51.29 50.57 -58.40
N TYR A 231 -49.98 50.42 -58.59
CA TYR A 231 -49.25 51.11 -59.66
C TYR A 231 -49.57 50.53 -61.04
N LEU A 232 -49.81 49.22 -61.14
CA LEU A 232 -50.27 48.60 -62.39
C LEU A 232 -51.65 49.12 -62.83
N MET A 233 -52.56 49.40 -61.89
CA MET A 233 -53.89 49.95 -62.23
C MET A 233 -53.82 51.28 -62.97
N ILE A 234 -52.82 52.12 -62.65
CA ILE A 234 -52.57 53.39 -63.35
C ILE A 234 -51.55 53.26 -64.50
N LYS A 235 -51.18 52.02 -64.84
CA LYS A 235 -50.16 51.68 -65.84
C LYS A 235 -48.83 52.37 -65.56
N ASN A 236 -48.42 52.44 -64.29
CA ASN A 236 -47.08 52.86 -63.90
C ASN A 236 -46.19 51.62 -63.72
N TYR A 237 -45.74 51.06 -64.83
CA TYR A 237 -44.97 49.84 -64.91
C TYR A 237 -43.59 49.95 -64.24
N SER A 238 -42.93 51.11 -64.33
CA SER A 238 -41.61 51.32 -63.74
C SER A 238 -41.65 51.26 -62.21
N GLU A 239 -42.63 51.88 -61.55
CA GLU A 239 -42.76 51.80 -60.08
C GLU A 239 -43.25 50.42 -59.63
N ALA A 240 -44.17 49.80 -60.37
CA ALA A 240 -44.62 48.44 -60.08
C ALA A 240 -43.46 47.43 -60.15
N LEU A 241 -42.62 47.50 -61.20
CA LEU A 241 -41.44 46.64 -61.37
C LEU A 241 -40.45 46.80 -60.20
N LYS A 242 -40.20 48.03 -59.75
CA LYS A 242 -39.35 48.31 -58.60
C LYS A 242 -39.88 47.63 -57.34
N ILE A 243 -41.17 47.75 -57.05
CA ILE A 243 -41.80 47.14 -55.86
C ILE A 243 -41.78 45.61 -55.94
N TYR A 244 -42.04 45.01 -57.11
CA TYR A 244 -41.87 43.57 -57.29
C TYR A 244 -40.42 43.12 -57.10
N THR A 245 -39.45 43.93 -57.53
CA THR A 245 -38.02 43.65 -57.29
C THR A 245 -37.69 43.70 -55.79
N GLU A 246 -38.24 44.66 -55.05
CA GLU A 246 -38.15 44.72 -53.58
C GLU A 246 -38.78 43.47 -52.92
N ALA A 247 -39.94 43.01 -53.41
CA ALA A 247 -40.60 41.80 -52.92
C ALA A 247 -39.71 40.55 -53.11
N ASN A 248 -39.03 40.44 -54.25
CA ASN A 248 -38.11 39.33 -54.55
C ASN A 248 -36.88 39.30 -53.62
N LEU A 249 -36.46 40.45 -53.07
CA LEU A 249 -35.38 40.51 -52.09
C LEU A 249 -35.80 40.00 -50.71
N ILE A 250 -37.09 40.09 -50.36
CA ILE A 250 -37.63 39.61 -49.07
C ILE A 250 -37.73 38.09 -49.09
N LEU A 251 -38.25 37.53 -50.19
CA LEU A 251 -38.35 36.10 -50.40
C LEU A 251 -37.97 35.76 -51.83
N ALA A 252 -36.71 35.37 -52.02
CA ALA A 252 -36.21 34.92 -53.29
C ALA A 252 -36.97 33.68 -53.79
N ASP A 253 -37.08 33.56 -55.11
CA ASP A 253 -37.72 32.44 -55.82
C ASP A 253 -39.24 32.35 -55.63
N ASN A 254 -39.90 33.45 -55.26
CA ASN A 254 -41.36 33.52 -55.35
C ASN A 254 -41.78 33.54 -56.83
N GLU A 255 -42.40 32.45 -57.31
CA GLU A 255 -42.78 32.28 -58.72
C GLU A 255 -43.69 33.39 -59.25
N GLU A 256 -44.63 33.86 -58.43
CA GLU A 256 -45.56 34.93 -58.81
C GLU A 256 -44.84 36.25 -59.03
N VAL A 257 -43.98 36.65 -58.08
CA VAL A 257 -43.17 37.87 -58.16
C VAL A 257 -42.22 37.81 -59.35
N MET A 258 -41.52 36.70 -59.54
CA MET A 258 -40.60 36.50 -60.67
C MET A 258 -41.29 36.55 -62.03
N GLY A 259 -42.48 35.96 -62.13
CA GLY A 259 -43.34 36.07 -63.31
C GLY A 259 -43.68 37.53 -63.63
N LYS A 260 -44.07 38.30 -62.61
CA LYS A 260 -44.40 39.73 -62.75
C LYS A 260 -43.20 40.59 -63.12
N ILE A 261 -42.03 40.37 -62.53
CA ILE A 261 -40.79 41.07 -62.92
C ILE A 261 -40.51 40.86 -64.42
N THR A 262 -40.59 39.62 -64.87
CA THR A 262 -40.34 39.26 -66.27
C THR A 262 -41.34 39.93 -67.22
N GLU A 263 -42.61 39.93 -66.87
CA GLU A 263 -43.69 40.58 -67.62
C GLU A 263 -43.50 42.11 -67.72
N LEU A 264 -43.16 42.75 -66.60
CA LEU A 264 -43.14 44.21 -66.48
C LEU A 264 -41.87 44.87 -67.00
N THR A 265 -40.75 44.15 -67.02
CA THR A 265 -39.45 44.69 -67.48
C THR A 265 -39.53 45.40 -68.85
N PRO A 266 -40.01 44.76 -69.93
CA PRO A 266 -40.09 45.42 -71.24
C PRO A 266 -41.13 46.56 -71.27
N LEU A 267 -42.15 46.52 -70.43
CA LEU A 267 -43.18 47.57 -70.33
C LEU A 267 -42.64 48.81 -69.63
N ALA A 268 -41.91 48.63 -68.52
CA ALA A 268 -41.21 49.69 -67.81
C ALA A 268 -40.18 50.37 -68.72
N GLU A 269 -39.37 49.61 -69.46
CA GLU A 269 -38.43 50.18 -70.43
C GLU A 269 -39.11 51.05 -71.50
N ASN A 270 -40.27 50.62 -72.00
CA ASN A 270 -41.03 51.39 -73.00
C ASN A 270 -41.69 52.63 -72.37
N GLN A 271 -42.19 52.53 -71.15
CA GLN A 271 -42.69 53.67 -70.38
C GLN A 271 -41.57 54.71 -70.15
N ASP A 272 -40.38 54.28 -69.78
CA ASP A 272 -39.26 55.19 -69.54
C ASP A 272 -38.81 55.89 -70.84
N LYS A 273 -38.77 55.14 -71.95
CA LYS A 273 -38.53 55.72 -73.28
C LYS A 273 -39.62 56.73 -73.65
N PHE A 274 -40.89 56.42 -73.39
CA PHE A 274 -42.02 57.33 -73.62
C PHE A 274 -41.87 58.61 -72.81
N ASN A 275 -41.68 58.49 -71.49
CA ASN A 275 -41.53 59.61 -70.57
C ASN A 275 -40.37 60.53 -71.00
N LYS A 276 -39.22 59.97 -71.39
CA LYS A 276 -38.07 60.73 -71.92
C LYS A 276 -38.39 61.49 -73.21
N GLN A 277 -39.26 60.97 -74.08
CA GLN A 277 -39.68 61.71 -75.29
C GLN A 277 -40.70 62.79 -74.99
N VAL A 278 -41.61 62.56 -74.02
CA VAL A 278 -42.58 63.56 -73.57
C VAL A 278 -41.86 64.73 -72.91
N GLU A 279 -40.94 64.47 -71.99
CA GLU A 279 -40.14 65.49 -71.32
C GLU A 279 -39.39 66.36 -72.34
N LYS A 280 -38.70 65.75 -73.31
CA LYS A 280 -38.05 66.48 -74.41
C LYS A 280 -39.04 67.31 -75.23
N ALA A 281 -40.24 66.77 -75.49
CA ALA A 281 -41.27 67.50 -76.23
C ALA A 281 -41.78 68.70 -75.45
N ASP A 282 -42.01 68.55 -74.13
CA ASP A 282 -42.44 69.60 -73.22
C ASP A 282 -41.37 70.70 -73.11
N GLU A 283 -40.08 70.34 -73.03
CA GLU A 283 -38.97 71.29 -73.03
C GLU A 283 -38.96 72.16 -74.29
N PHE A 284 -39.09 71.55 -75.48
CA PHE A 284 -39.20 72.30 -76.74
C PHE A 284 -40.47 73.15 -76.78
N TYR A 285 -41.59 72.65 -76.23
CA TYR A 285 -42.85 73.38 -76.19
C TYR A 285 -42.74 74.63 -75.30
N ILE A 286 -42.13 74.51 -74.12
CA ILE A 286 -41.82 75.62 -73.20
C ILE A 286 -40.89 76.62 -73.88
N ALA A 287 -39.88 76.12 -74.60
CA ALA A 287 -38.98 76.93 -75.40
C ALA A 287 -39.66 77.58 -76.63
N LYS A 288 -40.94 77.30 -76.87
CA LYS A 288 -41.71 77.76 -78.04
C LYS A 288 -41.15 77.26 -79.37
N ASP A 289 -40.24 76.28 -79.36
CA ASP A 289 -39.83 75.55 -80.55
C ASP A 289 -40.87 74.49 -80.89
N PHE A 290 -42.03 74.97 -81.31
CA PHE A 290 -43.20 74.13 -81.57
C PHE A 290 -42.95 73.07 -82.65
N ILE A 291 -42.03 73.33 -83.59
CA ILE A 291 -41.68 72.38 -84.65
C ILE A 291 -40.95 71.17 -84.05
N SER A 292 -39.94 71.41 -83.21
CA SER A 292 -39.22 70.34 -82.52
C SER A 292 -40.10 69.63 -81.50
N ALA A 293 -40.89 70.38 -80.72
CA ALA A 293 -41.84 69.83 -79.75
C ALA A 293 -42.81 68.84 -80.41
N ARG A 294 -43.42 69.25 -81.53
CA ARG A 294 -44.35 68.42 -82.31
C ARG A 294 -43.70 67.12 -82.76
N LYS A 295 -42.46 67.17 -83.26
CA LYS A 295 -41.73 65.97 -83.70
C LYS A 295 -41.51 64.99 -82.54
N GLN A 296 -41.16 65.50 -81.35
CA GLN A 296 -40.95 64.66 -80.17
C GLN A 296 -42.26 64.09 -79.63
N TYR A 297 -43.34 64.88 -79.57
CA TYR A 297 -44.67 64.36 -79.19
C TYR A 297 -45.18 63.29 -80.16
N LEU A 298 -44.93 63.41 -81.47
CA LEU A 298 -45.26 62.36 -82.43
C LEU A 298 -44.43 61.08 -82.19
N THR A 299 -43.21 61.22 -81.68
CA THR A 299 -42.36 60.07 -81.32
C THR A 299 -42.86 59.43 -80.02
N ALA A 300 -43.19 60.23 -78.99
CA ALA A 300 -43.84 59.76 -77.77
C ALA A 300 -45.17 59.04 -78.07
N LYS A 301 -46.02 59.62 -78.92
CA LYS A 301 -47.27 59.01 -79.38
C LYS A 301 -47.07 57.62 -79.99
N LYS A 302 -45.97 57.39 -80.72
CA LYS A 302 -45.64 56.07 -81.29
C LYS A 302 -45.21 55.06 -80.22
N LEU A 303 -44.52 55.51 -79.18
CA LEU A 303 -44.06 54.66 -78.08
C LEU A 303 -45.22 54.23 -77.17
N TRP A 304 -46.21 55.10 -76.97
CA TRP A 304 -47.39 54.78 -76.18
C TRP A 304 -48.66 55.43 -76.73
N PRO A 305 -49.30 54.83 -77.74
CA PRO A 305 -50.46 55.41 -78.43
C PRO A 305 -51.69 55.64 -77.54
N GLU A 306 -51.82 54.88 -76.45
CA GLU A 306 -52.94 54.97 -75.51
C GLU A 306 -52.91 56.19 -74.60
N LYS A 307 -51.77 56.89 -74.49
CA LYS A 307 -51.65 58.12 -73.71
C LYS A 307 -52.07 59.31 -74.58
N ASN A 308 -53.14 60.00 -74.18
CA ASN A 308 -53.69 61.10 -74.96
C ASN A 308 -52.80 62.35 -74.97
N TYR A 309 -52.01 62.58 -73.91
CA TYR A 309 -51.26 63.82 -73.73
C TYR A 309 -50.41 64.24 -74.95
N PRO A 310 -49.56 63.40 -75.56
CA PRO A 310 -48.82 63.80 -76.76
C PRO A 310 -49.71 64.09 -77.97
N THR A 311 -50.86 63.43 -78.09
CA THR A 311 -51.83 63.73 -79.17
C THR A 311 -52.43 65.11 -78.99
N ASP A 312 -52.94 65.41 -77.80
CA ASP A 312 -53.54 66.71 -77.47
C ASP A 312 -52.54 67.85 -77.68
N MET A 313 -51.26 67.62 -77.35
CA MET A 313 -50.21 68.61 -77.53
C MET A 313 -49.85 68.83 -79.00
N VAL A 314 -49.82 67.78 -79.83
CA VAL A 314 -49.63 67.93 -81.29
C VAL A 314 -50.77 68.74 -81.91
N GLU A 315 -52.02 68.49 -81.52
CA GLU A 315 -53.19 69.23 -82.02
C GLU A 315 -53.13 70.71 -81.64
N LYS A 316 -52.80 71.02 -80.38
CA LYS A 316 -52.61 72.40 -79.91
C LYS A 316 -51.49 73.12 -80.67
N ILE A 317 -50.38 72.42 -80.92
CA ILE A 317 -49.28 72.98 -81.71
C ILE A 317 -49.73 73.25 -83.16
N ASP A 318 -50.43 72.31 -83.79
CA ASP A 318 -50.89 72.45 -85.16
C ASP A 318 -51.87 73.62 -85.33
N GLU A 319 -52.81 73.78 -84.40
CA GLU A 319 -53.72 74.94 -84.37
C GLU A 319 -52.95 76.25 -84.19
N LYS A 320 -51.99 76.28 -83.26
CA LYS A 320 -51.17 77.47 -83.01
C LYS A 320 -50.39 77.86 -84.26
N LEU A 321 -49.67 76.93 -84.86
CA LEU A 321 -48.86 77.18 -86.06
C LEU A 321 -49.68 77.62 -87.27
N GLU A 322 -50.91 77.11 -87.43
CA GLU A 322 -51.79 77.52 -88.53
C GLU A 322 -52.36 78.93 -88.31
N ASN A 323 -52.71 79.29 -87.07
CA ASN A 323 -53.15 80.64 -86.73
C ASN A 323 -52.07 81.71 -86.99
N GLU A 324 -50.79 81.39 -86.76
CA GLU A 324 -49.68 82.32 -87.03
C GLU A 324 -49.57 82.72 -88.51
N LYS A 325 -50.06 81.89 -89.45
CA LYS A 325 -50.00 82.18 -90.89
C LYS A 325 -51.00 83.24 -91.35
N LYS A 326 -52.06 83.53 -90.57
CA LYS A 326 -53.12 84.48 -90.97
C LYS A 326 -52.62 85.92 -91.07
N ASP A 327 -51.67 86.31 -90.21
CA ASP A 327 -51.04 87.63 -90.18
C ASP A 327 -49.52 87.52 -90.46
N LEU A 328 -49.18 86.88 -91.58
CA LEU A 328 -47.83 86.41 -91.90
C LEU A 328 -46.73 87.48 -91.70
N GLU A 329 -46.88 88.68 -92.27
CA GLU A 329 -45.83 89.73 -92.20
C GLU A 329 -45.63 90.29 -90.79
N LYS A 330 -46.71 90.50 -90.05
CA LYS A 330 -46.67 91.02 -88.69
C LYS A 330 -46.02 90.01 -87.75
N ASN A 331 -46.47 88.76 -87.82
CA ASN A 331 -45.99 87.70 -86.95
C ASN A 331 -44.52 87.36 -87.27
N TYR A 332 -44.13 87.33 -88.55
CA TYR A 332 -42.73 87.18 -88.96
C TYR A 332 -41.84 88.24 -88.29
N ASN A 333 -42.16 89.53 -88.42
CA ASN A 333 -41.37 90.61 -87.83
C ASN A 333 -41.32 90.53 -86.30
N GLN A 334 -42.43 90.17 -85.65
CA GLN A 334 -42.49 89.98 -84.20
C GLN A 334 -41.56 88.85 -83.74
N TYR A 335 -41.52 87.73 -84.47
CA TYR A 335 -40.64 86.61 -84.14
C TYR A 335 -39.16 86.92 -84.36
N ILE A 336 -38.82 87.74 -85.37
CA ILE A 336 -37.46 88.23 -85.54
C ILE A 336 -37.02 89.06 -84.33
N VAL A 337 -37.82 90.06 -83.93
CA VAL A 337 -37.50 90.92 -82.77
C VAL A 337 -37.42 90.10 -81.47
N SER A 338 -38.34 89.14 -81.29
CA SER A 338 -38.34 88.24 -80.13
C SER A 338 -37.09 87.37 -80.11
N GLY A 339 -36.70 86.79 -81.25
CA GLY A 339 -35.51 85.94 -81.36
C GLY A 339 -34.23 86.70 -81.04
N ASP A 340 -34.08 87.93 -81.56
CA ASP A 340 -32.92 88.78 -81.29
C ASP A 340 -32.83 89.18 -79.80
N SER A 341 -33.96 89.57 -79.20
CA SER A 341 -34.05 89.91 -77.78
C SER A 341 -33.68 88.72 -76.87
N LEU A 342 -34.18 87.52 -77.20
CA LEU A 342 -33.86 86.30 -76.46
C LEU A 342 -32.39 85.88 -76.62
N MET A 343 -31.76 86.14 -77.77
CA MET A 343 -30.32 85.94 -77.94
C MET A 343 -29.50 86.87 -77.04
N GLU A 344 -29.88 88.15 -76.92
CA GLU A 344 -29.20 89.10 -76.03
C GLU A 344 -29.31 88.68 -74.55
N LEU A 345 -30.47 88.15 -74.16
CA LEU A 345 -30.71 87.56 -72.83
C LEU A 345 -30.03 86.20 -72.65
N LYS A 346 -29.39 85.66 -73.69
CA LYS A 346 -28.75 84.33 -73.72
C LYS A 346 -29.72 83.17 -73.48
N GLU A 347 -31.01 83.40 -73.71
CA GLU A 347 -32.06 82.39 -73.66
C GLU A 347 -32.13 81.64 -75.00
N TYR A 348 -31.01 81.00 -75.35
CA TYR A 348 -30.76 80.46 -76.68
C TYR A 348 -31.82 79.45 -77.16
N SER A 349 -32.36 78.61 -76.28
CA SER A 349 -33.41 77.65 -76.64
C SER A 349 -34.70 78.36 -77.08
N GLN A 350 -35.09 79.42 -76.36
CA GLN A 350 -36.27 80.21 -76.73
C GLN A 350 -36.03 81.05 -78.00
N ALA A 351 -34.81 81.57 -78.16
CA ALA A 351 -34.41 82.28 -79.38
C ALA A 351 -34.50 81.37 -80.61
N VAL A 352 -34.05 80.11 -80.50
CA VAL A 352 -34.21 79.09 -81.55
C VAL A 352 -35.69 78.89 -81.89
N GLY A 353 -36.56 78.77 -80.88
CA GLY A 353 -38.00 78.69 -81.08
C GLY A 353 -38.56 79.88 -81.87
N SER A 354 -38.22 81.11 -81.49
CA SER A 354 -38.63 82.33 -82.22
C SER A 354 -38.13 82.37 -83.67
N PHE A 355 -36.87 82.03 -83.94
CA PHE A 355 -36.37 82.02 -85.32
C PHE A 355 -36.94 80.87 -86.16
N ASN A 356 -37.17 79.69 -85.57
CA ASN A 356 -37.86 78.58 -86.23
C ASN A 356 -39.30 78.97 -86.57
N LEU A 357 -39.99 79.72 -85.71
CA LEU A 357 -41.33 80.24 -86.00
C LEU A 357 -41.30 81.27 -87.14
N ALA A 358 -40.32 82.17 -87.16
CA ALA A 358 -40.12 83.08 -88.29
C ALA A 358 -39.87 82.30 -89.60
N LEU A 359 -39.06 81.23 -89.57
CA LEU A 359 -38.81 80.38 -90.73
C LEU A 359 -40.00 79.50 -91.12
N ASN A 360 -40.86 79.12 -90.19
CA ASN A 360 -42.11 78.42 -90.51
C ASN A 360 -43.05 79.31 -91.34
N LEU A 361 -43.07 80.62 -91.05
CA LEU A 361 -43.84 81.61 -91.82
C LEU A 361 -43.16 81.97 -93.15
N LYS A 362 -41.84 82.14 -93.15
CA LYS A 362 -41.03 82.45 -94.34
C LYS A 362 -39.78 81.55 -94.44
N PRO A 363 -39.90 80.37 -95.06
CA PRO A 363 -38.82 79.36 -95.06
C PRO A 363 -37.53 79.76 -95.76
N ASN A 364 -37.58 80.77 -96.63
CA ASN A 364 -36.45 81.16 -97.48
C ASN A 364 -35.64 82.34 -96.92
N GLU A 365 -36.06 82.94 -95.82
CA GLU A 365 -35.41 84.13 -95.25
C GLU A 365 -34.00 83.83 -94.72
N ALA A 366 -33.06 84.72 -95.07
CA ALA A 366 -31.65 84.53 -94.76
C ALA A 366 -31.29 84.91 -93.31
N TYR A 367 -31.96 85.93 -92.77
CA TYR A 367 -31.64 86.48 -91.45
C TYR A 367 -31.86 85.47 -90.30
N PRO A 368 -33.06 84.90 -90.09
CA PRO A 368 -33.26 83.89 -89.05
C PRO A 368 -32.40 82.62 -89.26
N LYS A 369 -32.08 82.22 -90.50
CA LYS A 369 -31.11 81.14 -90.77
C LYS A 369 -29.71 81.47 -90.26
N SER A 370 -29.26 82.70 -90.45
CA SER A 370 -27.95 83.14 -89.95
C SER A 370 -27.91 83.17 -88.43
N LYS A 371 -28.98 83.66 -87.79
CA LYS A 371 -29.08 83.71 -86.33
C LYS A 371 -29.13 82.33 -85.69
N LEU A 372 -29.84 81.38 -86.28
CA LEU A 372 -29.80 79.99 -85.84
C LEU A 372 -28.38 79.40 -85.90
N ARG A 373 -27.61 79.64 -86.96
CA ARG A 373 -26.20 79.20 -87.04
C ARG A 373 -25.30 79.84 -85.98
N GLU A 374 -25.55 81.11 -85.65
CA GLU A 374 -24.84 81.83 -84.58
C GLU A 374 -25.14 81.19 -83.21
N ILE A 375 -26.41 80.90 -82.93
CA ILE A 375 -26.83 80.17 -81.73
C ILE A 375 -26.19 78.77 -81.69
N ASP A 376 -26.22 78.04 -82.80
CA ASP A 376 -25.61 76.70 -82.91
C ASP A 376 -24.12 76.73 -82.56
N ALA A 377 -23.37 77.74 -83.04
CA ALA A 377 -21.96 77.90 -82.71
C ALA A 377 -21.73 78.20 -81.21
N ILE A 378 -22.56 79.05 -80.61
CA ILE A 378 -22.48 79.38 -79.18
C ILE A 378 -22.81 78.14 -78.33
N LEU A 379 -23.84 77.39 -78.68
CA LEU A 379 -24.22 76.17 -78.00
C LEU A 379 -23.15 75.08 -78.16
N ALA A 380 -22.55 74.95 -79.34
CA ALA A 380 -21.43 74.02 -79.56
C ALA A 380 -20.21 74.36 -78.69
N GLU A 381 -19.88 75.65 -78.52
CA GLU A 381 -18.79 76.05 -77.64
C GLU A 381 -19.13 75.81 -76.15
N ARG A 382 -20.40 76.01 -75.76
CA ARG A 382 -20.88 75.67 -74.41
C ARG A 382 -20.83 74.16 -74.15
N VAL A 383 -21.13 73.34 -75.15
CA VAL A 383 -20.98 71.87 -75.08
C VAL A 383 -19.52 71.49 -74.92
N LYS A 384 -18.59 72.08 -75.66
CA LYS A 384 -17.14 71.83 -75.45
C LYS A 384 -16.66 72.20 -74.05
N ALA A 385 -17.11 73.33 -73.49
CA ALA A 385 -16.77 73.71 -72.13
C ALA A 385 -17.35 72.72 -71.08
N PHE A 386 -18.51 72.15 -71.37
CA PHE A 386 -19.14 71.10 -70.56
C PHE A 386 -18.40 69.75 -70.67
N GLU A 387 -17.95 69.38 -71.87
CA GLU A 387 -17.09 68.20 -72.12
C GLU A 387 -15.73 68.31 -71.43
N ALA A 388 -15.10 69.49 -71.42
CA ALA A 388 -13.83 69.70 -70.72
C ALA A 388 -13.94 69.50 -69.20
N ASN A 389 -15.05 69.94 -68.59
CA ASN A 389 -15.33 69.67 -67.17
C ASN A 389 -15.63 68.18 -66.90
N TYR A 390 -16.30 67.51 -67.83
CA TYR A 390 -16.54 66.07 -67.77
C TYR A 390 -15.22 65.28 -67.81
N ASP A 391 -14.29 65.63 -68.71
CA ASP A 391 -12.98 64.97 -68.82
C ASP A 391 -12.15 65.09 -67.53
N ILE A 392 -12.22 66.23 -66.84
CA ILE A 392 -11.59 66.44 -65.53
C ILE A 392 -12.22 65.55 -64.47
N MET A 393 -13.56 65.45 -64.44
CA MET A 393 -14.29 64.57 -63.52
C MET A 393 -13.92 63.10 -63.73
N ILE A 394 -13.86 62.65 -64.99
CA ILE A 394 -13.45 61.29 -65.35
C ILE A 394 -12.01 61.03 -64.94
N SER A 395 -11.07 61.92 -65.27
CA SER A 395 -9.66 61.75 -64.86
C SER A 395 -9.50 61.66 -63.33
N SER A 396 -10.30 62.44 -62.59
CA SER A 396 -10.31 62.42 -61.12
C SER A 396 -10.96 61.16 -60.54
N ALA A 397 -11.95 60.59 -61.23
CA ALA A 397 -12.59 59.31 -60.90
C ALA A 397 -11.67 58.12 -61.20
N ASP A 398 -11.03 58.11 -62.38
CA ASP A 398 -10.02 57.14 -62.79
C ASP A 398 -8.84 57.11 -61.82
N SER A 399 -8.35 58.28 -61.41
CA SER A 399 -7.28 58.36 -60.42
C SER A 399 -7.68 57.78 -59.07
N ALA A 400 -8.92 57.98 -58.63
CA ALA A 400 -9.42 57.39 -57.39
C ALA A 400 -9.61 55.87 -57.51
N PHE A 401 -10.10 55.41 -58.67
CA PHE A 401 -10.27 53.98 -58.97
C PHE A 401 -8.93 53.25 -58.96
N ASN A 402 -7.93 53.79 -59.67
CA ASN A 402 -6.57 53.22 -59.73
C ASN A 402 -5.86 53.24 -58.37
N ALA A 403 -6.23 54.18 -57.49
CA ALA A 403 -5.74 54.24 -56.11
C ALA A 403 -6.48 53.27 -55.15
N GLY A 404 -7.47 52.51 -55.63
CA GLY A 404 -8.29 51.60 -54.81
C GLY A 404 -9.29 52.31 -53.90
N LEU A 405 -9.50 53.62 -54.08
CA LEU A 405 -10.46 54.42 -53.31
C LEU A 405 -11.86 54.28 -53.92
N PHE A 406 -12.38 53.06 -53.90
CA PHE A 406 -13.58 52.67 -54.66
C PHE A 406 -14.82 53.51 -54.33
N ASN A 407 -15.05 53.86 -53.05
CA ASN A 407 -16.17 54.74 -52.67
C ASN A 407 -16.03 56.15 -53.28
N ILE A 408 -14.83 56.71 -53.26
CA ILE A 408 -14.56 58.04 -53.85
C ILE A 408 -14.67 57.99 -55.38
N ALA A 409 -14.17 56.93 -56.00
CA ALA A 409 -14.30 56.71 -57.43
C ALA A 409 -15.76 56.55 -57.85
N HIS A 410 -16.54 55.80 -57.07
CA HIS A 410 -17.96 55.58 -57.28
C HIS A 410 -18.71 56.91 -57.28
N ASP A 411 -18.55 57.73 -56.24
CA ASP A 411 -19.22 59.02 -56.14
C ASP A 411 -18.86 59.94 -57.31
N LYS A 412 -17.58 60.00 -57.69
CA LYS A 412 -17.12 60.82 -58.82
C LYS A 412 -17.66 60.33 -60.17
N TYR A 413 -17.71 59.02 -60.43
CA TYR A 413 -18.33 58.49 -61.64
C TYR A 413 -19.84 58.70 -61.66
N LYS A 414 -20.50 58.60 -60.51
CA LYS A 414 -21.93 58.90 -60.37
C LYS A 414 -22.20 60.37 -60.67
N THR A 415 -21.41 61.30 -60.14
CA THR A 415 -21.49 62.74 -60.48
C THR A 415 -21.18 62.98 -61.97
N ALA A 416 -20.22 62.27 -62.56
CA ALA A 416 -19.97 62.36 -64.00
C ALA A 416 -21.19 61.89 -64.83
N LEU A 417 -21.96 60.92 -64.34
CA LEU A 417 -23.22 60.50 -64.97
C LEU A 417 -24.38 61.46 -64.72
N GLU A 418 -24.37 62.29 -63.67
CA GLU A 418 -25.33 63.40 -63.54
C GLU A 418 -25.13 64.43 -64.67
N VAL A 419 -23.88 64.61 -65.11
CA VAL A 419 -23.49 65.48 -66.23
C VAL A 419 -23.80 64.82 -67.58
N LYS A 420 -23.49 63.52 -67.74
CA LYS A 420 -23.73 62.76 -68.98
C LYS A 420 -24.34 61.38 -68.69
N PRO A 421 -25.67 61.30 -68.49
CA PRO A 421 -26.35 60.08 -68.01
C PRO A 421 -26.23 58.87 -68.94
N ASP A 422 -26.02 59.11 -70.23
CA ASP A 422 -25.98 58.07 -71.26
C ASP A 422 -24.54 57.58 -71.55
N ASP A 423 -23.50 58.07 -70.86
CA ASP A 423 -22.11 57.64 -71.10
C ASP A 423 -21.83 56.21 -70.63
N LYS A 424 -21.24 55.39 -71.51
CA LYS A 424 -20.95 53.98 -71.25
C LYS A 424 -19.70 53.78 -70.39
N TYR A 425 -18.73 54.70 -70.43
CA TYR A 425 -17.46 54.53 -69.72
C TYR A 425 -17.65 54.56 -68.19
N PRO A 426 -18.29 55.60 -67.60
CA PRO A 426 -18.51 55.64 -66.15
C PRO A 426 -19.41 54.50 -65.67
N LYS A 427 -20.43 54.11 -66.46
CA LYS A 427 -21.31 52.97 -66.16
C LYS A 427 -20.51 51.67 -66.05
N SER A 428 -19.58 51.43 -66.98
CA SER A 428 -18.72 50.25 -66.93
C SER A 428 -17.76 50.29 -65.74
N GLN A 429 -17.22 51.45 -65.39
CA GLN A 429 -16.33 51.58 -64.24
C GLN A 429 -17.08 51.40 -62.91
N LEU A 430 -18.31 51.91 -62.80
CA LEU A 430 -19.18 51.66 -61.65
C LEU A 430 -19.47 50.17 -61.45
N ALA A 431 -19.79 49.44 -62.52
CA ALA A 431 -19.98 47.98 -62.43
C ALA A 431 -18.72 47.24 -61.96
N LYS A 432 -17.53 47.68 -62.39
CA LYS A 432 -16.26 47.12 -61.88
C LYS A 432 -16.02 47.48 -60.41
N ILE A 433 -16.38 48.70 -60.01
CA ILE A 433 -16.31 49.14 -58.61
C ILE A 433 -17.25 48.30 -57.74
N GLU A 434 -18.48 48.08 -58.17
CA GLU A 434 -19.45 47.21 -57.48
C GLU A 434 -18.88 45.81 -57.29
N SER A 435 -18.33 45.21 -58.36
CA SER A 435 -17.67 43.90 -58.26
C SER A 435 -16.48 43.89 -57.28
N ASN A 436 -15.63 44.92 -57.28
CA ASN A 436 -14.51 45.02 -56.32
C ASN A 436 -15.02 45.20 -54.87
N LEU A 437 -16.09 45.98 -54.66
CA LEU A 437 -16.68 46.19 -53.34
C LEU A 437 -17.35 44.93 -52.82
N GLU A 438 -18.00 44.15 -53.69
CA GLU A 438 -18.54 42.83 -53.35
C GLU A 438 -17.43 41.85 -52.96
N GLU A 439 -16.31 41.83 -53.68
CA GLU A 439 -15.16 40.99 -53.36
C GLU A 439 -14.55 41.40 -52.00
N ILE A 440 -14.40 42.70 -51.73
CA ILE A 440 -13.96 43.23 -50.43
C ILE A 440 -14.93 42.83 -49.32
N ALA A 441 -16.24 42.99 -49.52
CA ALA A 441 -17.26 42.61 -48.53
C ALA A 441 -17.27 41.10 -48.26
N ALA A 442 -17.09 40.28 -49.29
CA ALA A 442 -16.94 38.84 -49.15
C ALA A 442 -15.67 38.48 -48.36
N LEU A 443 -14.55 39.18 -48.61
CA LEU A 443 -13.30 38.99 -47.89
C LEU A 443 -13.40 39.44 -46.42
N GLU A 444 -14.10 40.54 -46.14
CA GLU A 444 -14.40 41.01 -44.79
C GLU A 444 -15.29 40.03 -44.04
N LYS A 445 -16.35 39.50 -44.68
CA LYS A 445 -17.21 38.47 -44.10
C LYS A 445 -16.42 37.20 -43.79
N LEU A 446 -15.59 36.73 -44.73
CA LEU A 446 -14.71 35.57 -44.53
C LEU A 446 -13.74 35.79 -43.36
N ASN A 447 -13.12 36.98 -43.27
CA ASN A 447 -12.23 37.34 -42.17
C ASN A 447 -12.97 37.41 -40.83
N LYS A 448 -14.21 37.91 -40.81
CA LYS A 448 -15.04 37.95 -39.61
C LYS A 448 -15.41 36.54 -39.14
N GLU A 449 -15.88 35.68 -40.04
CA GLU A 449 -16.21 34.28 -39.72
C GLU A 449 -14.98 33.51 -39.22
N TYR A 450 -13.82 33.70 -39.86
CA TYR A 450 -12.55 33.16 -39.38
C TYR A 450 -12.22 33.65 -37.97
N ASN A 451 -12.29 34.96 -37.71
CA ASN A 451 -11.97 35.54 -36.41
C ASN A 451 -12.95 35.08 -35.31
N ASP A 452 -14.24 34.94 -35.61
CA ASP A 452 -15.25 34.43 -34.68
C ASP A 452 -14.99 32.95 -34.33
N LEU A 453 -14.58 32.13 -35.30
CA LEU A 453 -14.19 30.74 -35.05
C LEU A 453 -12.93 30.66 -34.19
N ILE A 454 -11.94 31.52 -34.44
CA ILE A 454 -10.74 31.64 -33.59
C ILE A 454 -11.11 32.02 -32.16
N LEU A 455 -11.95 33.04 -31.97
CA LEU A 455 -12.41 33.48 -30.65
C LEU A 455 -13.12 32.37 -29.88
N GLN A 456 -13.99 31.62 -30.55
CA GLN A 456 -14.65 30.44 -29.97
C GLN A 456 -13.64 29.34 -29.61
N ALA A 457 -12.70 29.04 -30.50
CA ALA A 457 -11.67 28.03 -30.29
C ALA A 457 -10.73 28.38 -29.13
N ASP A 458 -10.27 29.64 -29.02
CA ASP A 458 -9.44 30.14 -27.92
C ASP A 458 -10.19 30.12 -26.58
N LYS A 459 -11.50 30.42 -26.58
CA LYS A 459 -12.35 30.31 -25.39
C LYS A 459 -12.51 28.85 -24.95
N LEU A 460 -12.74 27.93 -25.89
CA LEU A 460 -12.83 26.50 -25.59
C LEU A 460 -11.49 25.96 -25.08
N TYR A 461 -10.38 26.41 -25.66
CA TYR A 461 -9.03 26.07 -25.21
C TYR A 461 -8.78 26.53 -23.77
N SER A 462 -9.04 27.81 -23.47
CA SER A 462 -8.82 28.35 -22.12
C SER A 462 -9.73 27.76 -21.05
N THR A 463 -10.90 27.23 -21.43
CA THR A 463 -11.82 26.51 -20.55
C THR A 463 -11.53 25.01 -20.44
N GLY A 464 -10.48 24.51 -21.10
CA GLY A 464 -10.05 23.10 -21.04
C GLY A 464 -10.86 22.15 -21.92
N ASN A 465 -11.74 22.65 -22.78
CA ASN A 465 -12.54 21.85 -23.71
C ASN A 465 -11.74 21.55 -24.99
N TYR A 466 -10.65 20.80 -24.84
CA TYR A 466 -9.62 20.63 -25.86
C TYR A 466 -10.11 20.01 -27.17
N ASP A 467 -10.96 18.97 -27.12
CA ASP A 467 -11.50 18.33 -28.33
C ASP A 467 -12.39 19.29 -29.14
N LEU A 468 -13.21 20.08 -28.44
CA LEU A 468 -14.07 21.09 -29.06
C LEU A 468 -13.24 22.26 -29.60
N ALA A 469 -12.19 22.66 -28.91
CA ALA A 469 -11.26 23.68 -29.38
C ALA A 469 -10.56 23.25 -30.67
N ILE A 470 -10.04 22.01 -30.74
CA ILE A 470 -9.44 21.44 -31.96
C ILE A 470 -10.45 21.44 -33.10
N LYS A 471 -11.71 21.05 -32.86
CA LYS A 471 -12.76 21.08 -33.88
C LYS A 471 -12.96 22.50 -34.44
N LYS A 472 -13.05 23.52 -33.57
CA LYS A 472 -13.21 24.91 -33.99
C LYS A 472 -11.98 25.47 -34.71
N TYR A 473 -10.76 25.11 -34.30
CA TYR A 473 -9.56 25.47 -35.05
C TYR A 473 -9.51 24.81 -36.43
N ARG A 474 -10.01 23.56 -36.58
CA ARG A 474 -10.11 22.91 -37.90
C ARG A 474 -11.15 23.59 -38.79
N GLU A 475 -12.29 24.01 -38.23
CA GLU A 475 -13.29 24.82 -38.95
C GLU A 475 -12.66 26.15 -39.42
N ALA A 476 -11.87 26.82 -38.58
CA ALA A 476 -11.15 28.05 -38.95
C ALA A 476 -10.06 27.81 -40.03
N GLN A 477 -9.28 26.72 -39.90
CA GLN A 477 -8.27 26.31 -40.89
C GLN A 477 -8.91 25.99 -42.25
N ALA A 478 -10.10 25.39 -42.26
CA ALA A 478 -10.82 25.11 -43.50
C ALA A 478 -11.30 26.41 -44.19
N LEU A 479 -11.66 27.45 -43.43
CA LEU A 479 -12.01 28.76 -43.96
C LEU A 479 -10.80 29.50 -44.58
N LYS A 480 -9.64 29.45 -43.93
CA LYS A 480 -8.39 30.09 -44.40
C LYS A 480 -7.19 29.15 -44.26
N SER A 481 -7.00 28.28 -45.25
CA SER A 481 -6.03 27.17 -45.22
C SER A 481 -4.56 27.58 -45.10
N ILE A 482 -4.21 28.82 -45.46
CA ILE A 482 -2.84 29.35 -45.43
C ILE A 482 -2.45 29.88 -44.04
N GLU A 483 -3.43 30.20 -43.18
CA GLU A 483 -3.15 30.77 -41.85
C GLU A 483 -2.49 29.73 -40.93
N SER A 484 -1.41 30.11 -40.26
CA SER A 484 -0.63 29.20 -39.43
C SER A 484 -1.16 29.07 -37.99
N TYR A 485 -1.98 30.03 -37.53
CA TYR A 485 -2.43 30.10 -36.14
C TYR A 485 -3.31 28.89 -35.71
N PRO A 486 -4.36 28.48 -36.45
CA PRO A 486 -5.21 27.37 -36.03
C PRO A 486 -4.41 26.07 -35.93
N GLN A 487 -3.57 25.77 -36.92
CA GLN A 487 -2.70 24.59 -36.90
C GLN A 487 -1.72 24.59 -35.71
N ALA A 488 -1.05 25.72 -35.45
CA ALA A 488 -0.14 25.83 -34.32
C ALA A 488 -0.84 25.57 -32.97
N LYS A 489 -2.09 26.01 -32.82
CA LYS A 489 -2.90 25.73 -31.63
C LYS A 489 -3.33 24.27 -31.55
N ILE A 490 -3.73 23.66 -32.66
CA ILE A 490 -4.05 22.22 -32.71
C ILE A 490 -2.85 21.39 -32.26
N ASP A 491 -1.65 21.72 -32.76
CA ASP A 491 -0.42 21.01 -32.40
C ASP A 491 -0.08 21.18 -30.92
N ALA A 492 -0.20 22.40 -30.39
CA ALA A 492 0.02 22.68 -28.97
C ALA A 492 -0.97 21.92 -28.05
N ILE A 493 -2.25 21.89 -28.41
CA ILE A 493 -3.27 21.13 -27.65
C ILE A 493 -2.98 19.63 -27.74
N THR A 494 -2.60 19.13 -28.92
CA THR A 494 -2.27 17.72 -29.13
C THR A 494 -1.07 17.29 -28.29
N LEU A 495 -0.03 18.13 -28.22
CA LEU A 495 1.14 17.90 -27.37
C LEU A 495 0.75 17.88 -25.89
N LEU A 496 -0.07 18.84 -25.44
CA LEU A 496 -0.56 18.91 -24.06
C LEU A 496 -1.37 17.67 -23.67
N LEU A 497 -2.25 17.18 -24.54
CA LEU A 497 -2.99 15.94 -24.32
C LEU A 497 -2.06 14.72 -24.28
N ALA A 498 -1.06 14.65 -25.18
CA ALA A 498 -0.08 13.58 -25.18
C ALA A 498 0.76 13.55 -23.88
N ASP A 499 1.17 14.72 -23.38
CA ASP A 499 1.91 14.84 -22.12
C ASP A 499 1.03 14.49 -20.92
N ALA A 500 -0.25 14.88 -20.92
CA ALA A 500 -1.21 14.47 -19.90
C ALA A 500 -1.41 12.94 -19.85
N VAL A 501 -1.49 12.28 -21.01
CA VAL A 501 -1.57 10.82 -21.11
C VAL A 501 -0.29 10.16 -20.59
N LYS A 502 0.89 10.66 -20.95
CA LYS A 502 2.17 10.16 -20.43
C LYS A 502 2.26 10.33 -18.91
N GLN A 503 1.86 11.49 -18.39
CA GLN A 503 1.86 11.75 -16.95
C GLN A 503 0.91 10.80 -16.23
N LYS A 504 -0.29 10.58 -16.77
CA LYS A 504 -1.23 9.60 -16.22
C LYS A 504 -0.65 8.18 -16.22
N GLN A 505 0.03 7.76 -17.29
CA GLN A 505 0.71 6.45 -17.34
C GLN A 505 1.83 6.33 -16.30
N ILE A 506 2.61 7.40 -16.07
CA ILE A 506 3.61 7.46 -14.99
C ILE A 506 2.92 7.35 -13.63
N ASP A 507 1.80 8.04 -13.43
CA ASP A 507 1.02 8.04 -12.19
C ASP A 507 0.42 6.65 -11.90
N ASP A 508 -0.19 6.01 -12.90
CA ASP A 508 -0.79 4.68 -12.80
C ASP A 508 0.29 3.65 -12.47
N LYS A 509 1.44 3.68 -13.18
CA LYS A 509 2.57 2.78 -12.92
C LYS A 509 3.24 3.02 -11.57
N TYR A 510 3.35 4.28 -11.14
CA TYR A 510 3.79 4.63 -9.80
C TYR A 510 2.87 4.03 -8.74
N ASN A 511 1.55 4.22 -8.88
CA ASN A 511 0.55 3.69 -7.94
C ASN A 511 0.57 2.15 -7.87
N GLU A 512 0.70 1.49 -9.02
CA GLU A 512 0.87 0.03 -9.11
C GLU A 512 2.10 -0.44 -8.33
N LEU A 513 3.26 0.18 -8.56
CA LEU A 513 4.50 -0.15 -7.86
C LEU A 513 4.39 0.09 -6.35
N ILE A 514 3.73 1.17 -5.93
CA ILE A 514 3.45 1.43 -4.50
C ILE A 514 2.61 0.31 -3.89
N LEU A 515 1.53 -0.11 -4.54
CA LEU A 515 0.66 -1.18 -4.05
C LEU A 515 1.41 -2.51 -3.94
N ILE A 516 2.20 -2.86 -4.96
CA ILE A 516 3.06 -4.04 -4.97
C ILE A 516 4.07 -3.96 -3.82
N ALA A 517 4.74 -2.82 -3.64
CA ALA A 517 5.74 -2.62 -2.61
C ALA A 517 5.13 -2.79 -1.20
N ILE A 518 3.97 -2.17 -0.93
CA ILE A 518 3.26 -2.31 0.35
C ILE A 518 2.86 -3.78 0.60
N GLN A 519 2.38 -4.48 -0.43
CA GLN A 519 2.01 -5.89 -0.30
C GLN A 519 3.23 -6.78 -0.04
N GLN A 520 4.38 -6.47 -0.64
CA GLN A 520 5.65 -7.16 -0.40
C GLN A 520 6.17 -6.92 1.02
N VAL A 521 6.05 -5.70 1.57
CA VAL A 521 6.35 -5.43 2.99
C VAL A 521 5.47 -6.28 3.89
N LYS A 522 4.16 -6.33 3.63
CA LYS A 522 3.19 -7.13 4.40
C LYS A 522 3.52 -8.63 4.37
N ASN A 523 4.07 -9.12 3.25
CA ASN A 523 4.49 -10.50 3.08
C ASN A 523 5.94 -10.76 3.53
N GLU A 524 6.57 -9.82 4.23
CA GLU A 524 7.97 -9.85 4.70
C GLU A 524 9.05 -9.99 3.61
N LYS A 525 8.70 -9.74 2.34
CA LYS A 525 9.62 -9.78 1.21
C LYS A 525 10.36 -8.46 1.05
N LEU A 526 11.21 -8.14 2.04
CA LEU A 526 11.81 -6.81 2.21
C LEU A 526 12.69 -6.37 1.04
N ALA A 527 13.50 -7.26 0.46
CA ALA A 527 14.36 -6.93 -0.67
C ALA A 527 13.55 -6.59 -1.94
N GLU A 528 12.47 -7.35 -2.20
CA GLU A 528 11.56 -7.11 -3.32
C GLU A 528 10.77 -5.81 -3.10
N ALA A 529 10.26 -5.58 -1.89
CA ALA A 529 9.57 -4.33 -1.51
C ALA A 529 10.48 -3.11 -1.71
N ARG A 530 11.74 -3.21 -1.28
CA ARG A 530 12.73 -2.16 -1.48
C ARG A 530 12.91 -1.83 -2.95
N MET A 531 13.09 -2.85 -3.81
CA MET A 531 13.19 -2.65 -5.26
C MET A 531 11.94 -1.98 -5.83
N SER A 532 10.75 -2.41 -5.44
CA SER A 532 9.49 -1.81 -5.91
C SER A 532 9.37 -0.34 -5.51
N PHE A 533 9.77 0.03 -4.28
CA PHE A 533 9.83 1.44 -3.88
C PHE A 533 10.94 2.24 -4.59
N VAL A 534 12.10 1.63 -4.90
CA VAL A 534 13.15 2.27 -5.70
C VAL A 534 12.63 2.58 -7.11
N ASN A 535 12.00 1.61 -7.76
CA ASN A 535 11.40 1.80 -9.08
C ASN A 535 10.31 2.88 -9.04
N ALA A 536 9.50 2.94 -7.98
CA ALA A 536 8.52 4.01 -7.79
C ALA A 536 9.20 5.39 -7.59
N ALA A 537 10.29 5.45 -6.84
CA ALA A 537 11.07 6.66 -6.63
C ALA A 537 11.78 7.14 -7.92
N GLU A 538 12.21 6.23 -8.80
CA GLU A 538 12.77 6.59 -10.12
C GLU A 538 11.72 7.19 -11.04
N LEU A 539 10.48 6.68 -11.01
CA LEU A 539 9.37 7.25 -11.77
C LEU A 539 8.93 8.62 -11.25
N LYS A 540 8.97 8.84 -9.93
CA LYS A 540 8.64 10.12 -9.29
C LYS A 540 9.66 10.51 -8.21
N PRO A 541 10.80 11.11 -8.60
CA PRO A 541 11.92 11.40 -7.69
C PRO A 541 11.60 12.36 -6.55
N TYR A 542 10.53 13.15 -6.65
CA TYR A 542 10.13 14.13 -5.64
C TYR A 542 9.12 13.59 -4.61
N GLU A 543 8.58 12.39 -4.82
CA GLU A 543 7.67 11.76 -3.87
C GLU A 543 8.43 11.27 -2.64
N LYS A 544 8.08 11.80 -1.47
CA LYS A 544 8.77 11.51 -0.20
C LYS A 544 8.47 10.11 0.33
N MET A 545 7.29 9.58 0.04
CA MET A 545 6.83 8.32 0.63
C MET A 545 7.71 7.12 0.25
N PRO A 546 8.00 6.84 -1.04
CA PRO A 546 8.91 5.76 -1.43
C PRO A 546 10.28 5.88 -0.76
N GLN A 547 10.84 7.09 -0.69
CA GLN A 547 12.14 7.35 -0.09
C GLN A 547 12.16 7.02 1.42
N LEU A 548 11.10 7.39 2.14
CA LEU A 548 10.94 7.05 3.55
C LEU A 548 10.80 5.55 3.75
N GLN A 549 10.01 4.87 2.91
CA GLN A 549 9.81 3.42 2.98
C GLN A 549 11.11 2.66 2.69
N ILE A 550 11.91 3.09 1.70
CA ILE A 550 13.24 2.49 1.44
C ILE A 550 14.12 2.57 2.68
N ARG A 551 14.21 3.74 3.33
CA ARG A 551 15.03 3.89 4.56
C ARG A 551 14.53 3.02 5.70
N GLN A 552 13.22 2.91 5.88
CA GLN A 552 12.63 2.04 6.89
C GLN A 552 12.93 0.57 6.61
N ILE A 553 12.80 0.14 5.36
CA ILE A 553 13.11 -1.22 4.93
C ILE A 553 14.61 -1.51 5.08
N ASP A 554 15.50 -0.57 4.71
CA ASP A 554 16.95 -0.72 4.89
C ASP A 554 17.32 -0.92 6.36
N SER A 555 16.74 -0.10 7.24
CA SER A 555 16.90 -0.27 8.69
C SER A 555 16.37 -1.64 9.15
N LEU A 556 15.20 -2.06 8.68
CA LEU A 556 14.60 -3.35 9.05
C LEU A 556 15.43 -4.55 8.58
N ILE A 557 16.00 -4.49 7.37
CA ILE A 557 16.90 -5.51 6.84
C ILE A 557 18.14 -5.63 7.73
N ILE A 558 18.76 -4.50 8.10
CA ILE A 558 19.92 -4.48 9.00
C ILE A 558 19.56 -5.07 10.37
N VAL A 559 18.42 -4.66 10.94
CA VAL A 559 17.95 -5.18 12.25
C VAL A 559 17.71 -6.69 12.19
N LYS A 560 17.04 -7.20 11.14
CA LYS A 560 16.81 -8.64 10.96
C LYS A 560 18.12 -9.41 10.75
N ALA A 561 19.05 -8.87 9.96
CA ALA A 561 20.37 -9.46 9.75
C ALA A 561 21.18 -9.52 11.05
N ASN A 562 21.17 -8.44 11.83
CA ASN A 562 21.82 -8.39 13.14
C ASN A 562 21.20 -9.35 14.14
N ALA A 563 19.86 -9.43 14.20
CA ALA A 563 19.17 -10.40 15.05
C ALA A 563 19.51 -11.85 14.67
N ALA A 564 19.61 -12.15 13.38
CA ALA A 564 20.03 -13.46 12.89
C ALA A 564 21.49 -13.77 13.26
N ALA A 565 22.40 -12.81 13.11
CA ALA A 565 23.81 -12.96 13.50
C ALA A 565 23.98 -13.14 15.02
N ILE A 566 23.21 -12.39 15.82
CA ILE A 566 23.17 -12.53 17.29
C ILE A 566 22.67 -13.92 17.68
N LYS A 567 21.58 -14.40 17.04
CA LYS A 567 21.08 -15.76 17.26
C LYS A 567 22.09 -16.83 16.85
N GLN A 568 22.76 -16.67 15.72
CA GLN A 568 23.81 -17.59 15.28
C GLN A 568 24.96 -17.65 16.29
N LYS A 569 25.39 -16.51 16.82
CA LYS A 569 26.44 -16.44 17.84
C LYS A 569 26.01 -17.11 19.15
N PHE A 570 24.76 -16.92 19.56
CA PHE A 570 24.18 -17.65 20.69
C PHE A 570 24.20 -19.17 20.44
N ASP A 571 23.70 -19.63 19.30
CA ASP A 571 23.65 -21.06 18.94
C ASP A 571 25.06 -21.69 18.90
N GLN A 572 26.08 -20.91 18.48
CA GLN A 572 27.49 -21.31 18.53
C GLN A 572 27.99 -21.51 19.97
N TYR A 573 27.71 -20.57 20.88
CA TYR A 573 28.10 -20.68 22.28
C TYR A 573 27.42 -21.89 22.97
N ILE A 574 26.14 -22.13 22.70
CA ILE A 574 25.43 -23.32 23.18
C ILE A 574 26.09 -24.60 22.68
N SER A 575 26.36 -24.68 21.38
CA SER A 575 26.98 -25.86 20.76
C SER A 575 28.39 -26.12 21.29
N LYS A 576 29.17 -25.07 21.49
CA LYS A 576 30.52 -25.17 22.07
C LYS A 576 30.49 -25.59 23.53
N GLY A 577 29.57 -25.04 24.33
CA GLY A 577 29.33 -25.47 25.71
C GLY A 577 28.92 -26.94 25.79
N ASP A 578 28.02 -27.39 24.91
CA ASP A 578 27.62 -28.81 24.83
C ASP A 578 28.79 -29.73 24.46
N SER A 579 29.64 -29.30 23.52
CA SER A 579 30.86 -30.04 23.13
C SER A 579 31.86 -30.16 24.28
N LEU A 580 32.17 -29.04 24.96
CA LEU A 580 33.09 -29.01 26.10
C LEU A 580 32.59 -29.85 27.27
N LYS A 581 31.27 -29.83 27.54
CA LYS A 581 30.65 -30.72 28.51
C LYS A 581 30.90 -32.19 28.16
N ASN A 582 30.73 -32.57 26.89
CA ASN A 582 30.97 -33.95 26.44
C ASN A 582 32.46 -34.33 26.55
N GLN A 583 33.37 -33.38 26.38
CA GLN A 583 34.81 -33.53 26.61
C GLN A 583 35.19 -33.52 28.11
N LYS A 584 34.22 -33.34 29.01
CA LYS A 584 34.39 -33.22 30.47
C LYS A 584 35.16 -31.98 30.93
N GLU A 585 35.29 -30.98 30.06
CA GLU A 585 35.86 -29.67 30.39
C GLU A 585 34.79 -28.75 30.99
N TYR A 586 34.26 -29.14 32.15
CA TYR A 586 33.04 -28.54 32.71
C TYR A 586 33.16 -27.05 33.02
N ALA A 587 34.32 -26.60 33.50
CA ALA A 587 34.57 -25.18 33.78
C ALA A 587 34.50 -24.33 32.50
N LEU A 588 35.06 -24.81 31.39
CA LEU A 588 35.02 -24.12 30.10
C LEU A 588 33.62 -24.20 29.48
N ALA A 589 32.91 -25.32 29.64
CA ALA A 589 31.52 -25.44 29.20
C ALA A 589 30.59 -24.41 29.87
N ILE A 590 30.76 -24.15 31.17
CA ILE A 590 30.01 -23.13 31.91
C ILE A 590 30.30 -21.73 31.34
N VAL A 591 31.57 -21.41 31.04
CA VAL A 591 31.95 -20.13 30.43
C VAL A 591 31.22 -19.92 29.10
N GLU A 592 31.18 -20.92 28.22
CA GLU A 592 30.49 -20.81 26.94
C GLU A 592 28.97 -20.64 27.12
N TYR A 593 28.34 -21.35 28.06
CA TYR A 593 26.92 -21.11 28.37
C TYR A 593 26.66 -19.72 28.97
N ASP A 594 27.59 -19.15 29.75
CA ASP A 594 27.50 -17.77 30.23
C ASP A 594 27.66 -16.74 29.10
N GLN A 595 28.50 -17.02 28.11
CA GLN A 595 28.57 -16.21 26.89
C GLN A 595 27.24 -16.26 26.11
N ALA A 596 26.59 -17.42 26.03
CA ALA A 596 25.26 -17.55 25.45
C ALA A 596 24.21 -16.73 26.26
N LEU A 597 24.22 -16.84 27.59
CA LEU A 597 23.31 -16.09 28.47
C LEU A 597 23.60 -14.59 28.52
N THR A 598 24.79 -14.14 28.14
CA THR A 598 25.06 -12.71 27.95
C THR A 598 24.29 -12.15 26.75
N ILE A 599 24.07 -12.99 25.72
CA ILE A 599 23.29 -12.62 24.52
C ILE A 599 21.78 -12.72 24.79
N PHE A 600 21.32 -13.83 25.38
CA PHE A 600 19.92 -14.03 25.78
C PHE A 600 19.83 -14.42 27.25
N PRO A 601 19.76 -13.43 28.17
CA PRO A 601 19.76 -13.68 29.62
C PRO A 601 18.62 -14.56 30.08
N ASP A 602 17.46 -14.48 29.44
CA ASP A 602 16.25 -15.19 29.85
C ASP A 602 16.09 -16.55 29.15
N ASP A 603 17.09 -17.01 28.39
CA ASP A 603 17.01 -18.31 27.73
C ASP A 603 17.02 -19.46 28.76
N ILE A 604 15.86 -20.10 28.89
CA ILE A 604 15.63 -21.16 29.87
C ILE A 604 16.51 -22.38 29.57
N SER A 605 16.70 -22.71 28.29
CA SER A 605 17.47 -23.89 27.87
C SER A 605 18.94 -23.76 28.25
N ALA A 606 19.56 -22.62 27.95
CA ALA A 606 20.93 -22.29 28.28
C ALA A 606 21.17 -22.28 29.80
N ARG A 607 20.25 -21.69 30.58
CA ARG A 607 20.30 -21.74 32.06
C ARG A 607 20.24 -23.17 32.59
N GLN A 608 19.36 -24.00 32.04
CA GLN A 608 19.25 -25.41 32.43
C GLN A 608 20.52 -26.18 32.10
N LYS A 609 21.06 -26.03 30.88
CA LYS A 609 22.32 -26.66 30.45
C LYS A 609 23.48 -26.28 31.38
N LYS A 610 23.64 -24.99 31.68
CA LYS A 610 24.64 -24.51 32.67
C LYS A 610 24.45 -25.18 34.03
N LYS A 611 23.25 -25.14 34.59
CA LYS A 611 22.94 -25.71 35.91
C LYS A 611 23.25 -27.22 35.98
N THR A 612 22.98 -27.96 34.90
CA THR A 612 23.34 -29.38 34.81
C THR A 612 24.86 -29.56 34.92
N VAL A 613 25.64 -28.77 34.20
CA VAL A 613 27.12 -28.86 34.23
C VAL A 613 27.69 -28.43 35.57
N GLU A 614 27.17 -27.36 36.19
CA GLU A 614 27.55 -26.93 37.54
C GLU A 614 27.30 -28.05 38.56
N SER A 615 26.17 -28.75 38.45
CA SER A 615 25.85 -29.88 39.32
C SER A 615 26.83 -31.05 39.15
N ILE A 616 27.27 -31.34 37.91
CA ILE A 616 28.29 -32.35 37.63
C ILE A 616 29.63 -31.96 38.28
N GLN A 617 30.06 -30.71 38.11
CA GLN A 617 31.32 -30.22 38.69
C GLN A 617 31.32 -30.28 40.22
N ILE A 618 30.22 -29.86 40.86
CA ILE A 618 30.06 -29.93 42.32
C ILE A 618 30.14 -31.38 42.82
N ASN A 619 29.51 -32.33 42.11
CA ASN A 619 29.54 -33.73 42.50
C ASN A 619 30.94 -34.33 42.36
N LEU A 620 31.66 -34.02 41.28
CA LEU A 620 33.05 -34.44 41.10
C LEU A 620 33.97 -33.87 42.17
N GLN A 621 33.78 -32.60 42.56
CA GLN A 621 34.54 -31.99 43.65
C GLN A 621 34.27 -32.68 44.98
N LYS A 622 33.00 -32.94 45.32
CA LYS A 622 32.63 -33.69 46.52
C LYS A 622 33.19 -35.10 46.55
N GLU A 623 33.27 -35.77 45.40
CA GLU A 623 33.88 -37.09 45.27
C GLU A 623 35.40 -37.03 45.49
N ALA A 624 36.08 -36.03 44.93
CA ALA A 624 37.50 -35.80 45.15
C ALA A 624 37.82 -35.46 46.62
N GLU A 625 37.03 -34.60 47.25
CA GLU A 625 37.14 -34.26 48.68
C GLU A 625 36.89 -35.47 49.57
N ARG A 626 35.88 -36.30 49.24
CA ARG A 626 35.61 -37.56 49.94
C ARG A 626 36.77 -38.55 49.79
N LYS A 627 37.36 -38.67 48.60
CA LYS A 627 38.53 -39.52 48.36
C LYS A 627 39.73 -39.05 49.18
N LYS A 628 40.03 -37.76 49.18
CA LYS A 628 41.11 -37.19 49.98
C LYS A 628 40.87 -37.42 51.48
N ALA A 629 39.67 -37.14 51.99
CA ALA A 629 39.34 -37.36 53.39
C ALA A 629 39.46 -38.84 53.82
N TYR A 630 39.19 -39.78 52.89
CA TYR A 630 39.43 -41.19 53.10
C TYR A 630 40.93 -41.50 53.19
N GLU A 631 41.74 -41.00 52.26
CA GLU A 631 43.21 -41.18 52.25
C GLU A 631 43.87 -40.58 53.50
N ASP A 632 43.46 -39.40 53.93
CA ASP A 632 43.94 -38.74 55.15
C ASP A 632 43.60 -39.57 56.41
N ALA A 633 42.38 -40.11 56.48
CA ALA A 633 41.94 -40.95 57.60
C ALA A 633 42.69 -42.30 57.65
N ILE A 634 42.98 -42.90 56.50
CA ILE A 634 43.83 -44.09 56.40
C ILE A 634 45.24 -43.79 56.92
N THR A 635 45.86 -42.74 56.39
CA THR A 635 47.24 -42.36 56.75
C THR A 635 47.36 -42.12 58.25
N LYS A 636 46.46 -41.31 58.81
CA LYS A 636 46.46 -41.01 60.23
C LYS A 636 46.12 -42.22 61.10
N GLY A 637 45.22 -43.09 60.63
CA GLY A 637 44.91 -44.35 61.30
C GLY A 637 46.11 -45.29 61.36
N ASP A 638 46.87 -45.41 60.28
CA ASP A 638 48.09 -46.22 60.21
C ASP A 638 49.19 -45.67 61.13
N GLU A 639 49.44 -44.36 61.11
CA GLU A 639 50.40 -43.70 62.02
C GLU A 639 50.06 -43.96 63.49
N LEU A 640 48.79 -43.80 63.88
CA LEU A 640 48.32 -44.04 65.25
C LEU A 640 48.42 -45.52 65.65
N PHE A 641 48.23 -46.42 64.70
CA PHE A 641 48.36 -47.86 64.91
C PHE A 641 49.83 -48.24 65.19
N GLU A 642 50.77 -47.69 64.42
CA GLU A 642 52.21 -47.96 64.57
C GLU A 642 52.76 -47.48 65.92
N VAL A 643 52.31 -46.33 66.42
CA VAL A 643 52.73 -45.82 67.74
C VAL A 643 52.00 -46.48 68.92
N GLY A 644 51.18 -47.52 68.67
CA GLY A 644 50.48 -48.29 69.70
C GLY A 644 49.25 -47.59 70.29
N SER A 645 48.79 -46.49 69.69
CA SER A 645 47.59 -45.75 70.12
C SER A 645 46.33 -46.36 69.51
N PHE A 646 46.09 -47.63 69.82
CA PHE A 646 45.09 -48.48 69.15
C PHE A 646 43.65 -47.92 69.19
N GLU A 647 43.23 -47.25 70.27
CA GLU A 647 41.89 -46.63 70.33
C GLU A 647 41.74 -45.42 69.41
N LEU A 648 42.79 -44.59 69.27
CA LEU A 648 42.75 -43.45 68.36
C LEU A 648 42.85 -43.91 66.90
N ALA A 649 43.67 -44.93 66.64
CA ALA A 649 43.75 -45.57 65.32
C ALA A 649 42.37 -46.12 64.89
N ARG A 650 41.63 -46.74 65.82
CA ARG A 650 40.29 -47.27 65.57
C ARG A 650 39.34 -46.20 65.04
N VAL A 651 39.31 -45.03 65.68
CA VAL A 651 38.44 -43.91 65.29
C VAL A 651 38.74 -43.44 63.86
N GLU A 652 40.01 -43.31 63.49
CA GLU A 652 40.39 -42.86 62.14
C GLU A 652 40.07 -43.93 61.07
N PHE A 653 40.23 -45.23 61.37
CA PHE A 653 39.80 -46.29 60.45
C PHE A 653 38.27 -46.44 60.36
N GLU A 654 37.52 -46.22 61.43
CA GLU A 654 36.04 -46.16 61.39
C GLU A 654 35.57 -44.98 60.51
N LYS A 655 36.25 -43.83 60.61
CA LYS A 655 36.01 -42.68 59.73
C LYS A 655 36.30 -43.02 58.27
N ALA A 656 37.43 -43.66 57.97
CA ALA A 656 37.74 -44.14 56.62
C ALA A 656 36.68 -45.13 56.11
N GLN A 657 36.25 -46.10 56.94
CA GLN A 657 35.21 -47.08 56.59
C GLN A 657 33.86 -46.43 56.29
N ASN A 658 33.51 -45.35 56.99
CA ASN A 658 32.26 -44.61 56.75
C ASN A 658 32.31 -43.77 55.47
N LEU A 659 33.47 -43.23 55.12
CA LEU A 659 33.68 -42.47 53.88
C LEU A 659 33.60 -43.37 52.65
N ARG A 660 34.12 -44.60 52.74
CA ARG A 660 34.09 -45.63 51.69
C ARG A 660 33.83 -47.02 52.26
N LYS A 661 32.56 -47.43 52.27
CA LYS A 661 32.10 -48.69 52.87
C LYS A 661 32.55 -49.94 52.11
N ASP A 662 32.92 -49.78 50.85
CA ASP A 662 33.36 -50.81 49.91
C ASP A 662 34.82 -51.24 50.12
N GLN A 663 35.60 -50.48 50.90
CA GLN A 663 37.05 -50.71 51.03
C GLN A 663 37.37 -51.71 52.13
N GLU A 664 38.14 -52.75 51.80
CA GLU A 664 38.51 -53.83 52.73
C GLU A 664 39.64 -53.43 53.70
N TYR A 665 40.50 -52.49 53.31
CA TYR A 665 41.69 -52.13 54.08
C TYR A 665 41.39 -51.57 55.49
N PRO A 666 40.58 -50.49 55.66
CA PRO A 666 40.22 -50.02 57.00
C PRO A 666 39.48 -51.09 57.81
N ARG A 667 38.66 -51.92 57.17
CA ARG A 667 37.98 -53.06 57.81
C ARG A 667 38.97 -54.04 58.44
N ASN A 668 40.00 -54.42 57.69
CA ASN A 668 41.04 -55.34 58.17
C ASN A 668 41.88 -54.70 59.28
N ARG A 669 42.19 -53.41 59.18
CA ARG A 669 42.89 -52.68 60.25
C ARG A 669 42.08 -52.62 61.55
N LEU A 670 40.78 -52.39 61.47
CA LEU A 670 39.88 -52.42 62.65
C LEU A 670 39.88 -53.79 63.34
N LEU A 671 39.92 -54.89 62.58
CA LEU A 671 40.06 -56.24 63.14
C LEU A 671 41.42 -56.44 63.84
N ASN A 672 42.51 -56.01 63.21
CA ASN A 672 43.85 -56.09 63.81
C ASN A 672 43.96 -55.27 65.11
N ILE A 673 43.34 -54.09 65.13
CA ILE A 673 43.24 -53.23 66.32
C ILE A 673 42.50 -53.93 67.45
N ALA A 674 41.35 -54.56 67.15
CA ALA A 674 40.60 -55.31 68.15
C ALA A 674 41.46 -56.40 68.80
N SER A 675 42.20 -57.17 67.99
CA SER A 675 43.13 -58.20 68.50
C SER A 675 44.33 -57.63 69.25
N ALA A 676 44.80 -56.42 68.93
CA ALA A 676 45.88 -55.76 69.66
C ALA A 676 45.43 -55.26 71.04
N LEU A 677 44.24 -54.66 71.12
CA LEU A 677 43.63 -54.21 72.37
C LEU A 677 43.34 -55.38 73.32
N GLU A 678 42.87 -56.52 72.79
CA GLU A 678 42.63 -57.73 73.58
C GLU A 678 43.92 -58.29 74.20
N ARG A 679 45.02 -58.32 73.43
CA ARG A 679 46.35 -58.70 73.94
C ARG A 679 46.85 -57.76 75.03
N LEU A 680 46.71 -56.45 74.84
CA LEU A 680 47.13 -55.43 75.80
C LEU A 680 46.34 -55.54 77.12
N ALA A 681 45.04 -55.84 77.05
CA ALA A 681 44.21 -56.08 78.22
C ALA A 681 44.69 -57.31 79.02
N ALA A 682 45.00 -58.43 78.33
CA ALA A 682 45.52 -59.63 78.96
C ALA A 682 46.90 -59.44 79.62
N GLU A 683 47.80 -58.68 78.99
CA GLU A 683 49.12 -58.37 79.55
C GLU A 683 49.02 -57.49 80.81
N ASN A 684 48.16 -56.47 80.79
CA ASN A 684 47.89 -55.63 81.96
C ASN A 684 47.24 -56.43 83.10
N GLU A 685 46.36 -57.39 82.79
CA GLU A 685 45.81 -58.31 83.79
C GLU A 685 46.92 -59.07 84.51
N LYS A 686 47.83 -59.70 83.74
CA LYS A 686 48.94 -60.45 84.29
C LYS A 686 49.86 -59.58 85.17
N ARG A 687 50.23 -58.39 84.68
CA ARG A 687 51.07 -57.44 85.43
C ARG A 687 50.41 -56.99 86.75
N TYR A 688 49.09 -56.82 86.75
CA TYR A 688 48.34 -56.51 87.96
C TYR A 688 48.41 -57.67 88.96
N THR A 689 48.18 -58.91 88.51
CA THR A 689 48.24 -60.10 89.37
C THR A 689 49.64 -60.32 89.94
N ASP A 690 50.69 -60.22 89.12
CA ASP A 690 52.09 -60.39 89.55
C ASP A 690 52.48 -59.33 90.60
N ALA A 691 52.04 -58.08 90.42
CA ALA A 691 52.28 -57.02 91.39
C ALA A 691 51.59 -57.29 92.74
N LEU A 692 50.37 -57.83 92.73
CA LEU A 692 49.68 -58.24 93.95
C LEU A 692 50.39 -59.39 94.66
N VAL A 693 50.75 -60.45 93.93
CA VAL A 693 51.46 -61.61 94.52
C VAL A 693 52.77 -61.17 95.19
N ALA A 694 53.54 -60.29 94.53
CA ALA A 694 54.75 -59.74 95.12
C ALA A 694 54.46 -58.88 96.36
N ALA A 695 53.39 -58.07 96.33
CA ALA A 695 53.00 -57.21 97.44
C ALA A 695 52.52 -57.99 98.68
N ASP A 696 51.70 -59.02 98.46
CA ASP A 696 51.21 -59.93 99.50
C ASP A 696 52.38 -60.68 100.16
N ASN A 697 53.36 -61.14 99.38
CA ASN A 697 54.52 -61.83 99.92
C ASN A 697 55.39 -60.93 100.82
N PHE A 698 55.66 -59.68 100.42
CA PHE A 698 56.35 -58.72 101.28
C PHE A 698 55.55 -58.38 102.54
N PHE A 699 54.22 -58.31 102.43
CA PHE A 699 53.32 -58.08 103.56
C PHE A 699 53.45 -59.20 104.60
N GLU A 700 53.44 -60.47 104.17
CA GLU A 700 53.56 -61.64 105.06
C GLU A 700 54.91 -61.71 105.76
N GLN A 701 55.99 -61.30 105.08
CA GLN A 701 57.34 -61.22 105.65
C GLN A 701 57.53 -60.02 106.60
N GLN A 702 56.49 -59.22 106.84
CA GLN A 702 56.52 -58.00 107.65
C GLN A 702 57.46 -56.91 107.10
N HIS A 703 57.85 -57.03 105.82
CA HIS A 703 58.54 -55.99 105.05
C HIS A 703 57.50 -55.03 104.46
N TYR A 704 56.80 -54.33 105.36
CA TYR A 704 55.65 -53.49 105.00
C TYR A 704 56.00 -52.34 104.06
N GLU A 705 57.23 -51.81 104.13
CA GLU A 705 57.71 -50.78 103.21
C GLU A 705 57.74 -51.27 101.74
N ASP A 706 58.25 -52.48 101.49
CA ASP A 706 58.33 -53.06 100.15
C ASP A 706 56.95 -53.50 99.63
N ALA A 707 56.09 -53.97 100.54
CA ALA A 707 54.71 -54.33 100.22
C ALA A 707 53.93 -53.14 99.65
N VAL A 708 54.07 -51.94 100.25
CA VAL A 708 53.41 -50.72 99.78
C VAL A 708 53.76 -50.39 98.33
N ILE A 709 55.04 -50.49 97.95
CA ILE A 709 55.50 -50.19 96.58
C ILE A 709 54.81 -51.10 95.56
N LYS A 710 54.71 -52.40 95.87
CA LYS A 710 54.10 -53.38 94.96
C LYS A 710 52.59 -53.23 94.89
N TYR A 711 51.90 -52.92 95.99
CA TYR A 711 50.47 -52.59 95.94
C TYR A 711 50.19 -51.29 95.18
N GLN A 712 51.07 -50.29 95.27
CA GLN A 712 50.95 -49.06 94.46
C GLN A 712 51.08 -49.34 92.97
N LEU A 713 51.99 -50.23 92.58
CA LEU A 713 52.10 -50.68 91.19
C LEU A 713 50.82 -51.37 90.71
N ALA A 714 50.27 -52.31 91.49
CA ALA A 714 49.00 -52.96 91.17
C ALA A 714 47.87 -51.91 91.00
N ASN A 715 47.77 -50.95 91.92
CA ASN A 715 46.79 -49.87 91.83
C ASN A 715 47.00 -48.96 90.60
N SER A 716 48.22 -48.77 90.09
CA SER A 716 48.45 -47.98 88.88
C SER A 716 47.93 -48.67 87.60
N ILE A 717 47.95 -50.00 87.57
CA ILE A 717 47.49 -50.80 86.43
C ILE A 717 45.96 -50.92 86.45
N LYS A 718 45.39 -51.15 87.63
CA LYS A 718 43.94 -51.18 87.86
C LYS A 718 43.52 -50.29 89.03
N PRO A 719 43.39 -48.98 88.81
CA PRO A 719 43.06 -48.02 89.88
C PRO A 719 41.64 -48.16 90.43
N ALA A 720 40.77 -48.93 89.77
CA ALA A 720 39.42 -49.22 90.23
C ALA A 720 39.38 -50.26 91.38
N GLU A 721 40.42 -51.08 91.52
CA GLU A 721 40.45 -52.19 92.47
C GLU A 721 40.66 -51.71 93.91
N ARG A 722 39.85 -52.25 94.85
CA ARG A 722 39.91 -51.85 96.26
C ARG A 722 41.02 -52.54 97.04
N TYR A 723 41.37 -53.77 96.66
CA TYR A 723 42.28 -54.62 97.42
C TYR A 723 43.69 -54.01 97.62
N PRO A 724 44.40 -53.54 96.58
CA PRO A 724 45.72 -52.93 96.79
C PRO A 724 45.65 -51.68 97.68
N LYS A 725 44.60 -50.85 97.53
CA LYS A 725 44.42 -49.63 98.34
C LYS A 725 44.30 -49.94 99.83
N GLN A 726 43.48 -50.94 100.19
CA GLN A 726 43.29 -51.35 101.58
C GLN A 726 44.60 -51.89 102.19
N LYS A 727 45.34 -52.70 101.45
CA LYS A 727 46.58 -53.29 101.95
C LYS A 727 47.70 -52.27 102.16
N ILE A 728 47.80 -51.23 101.33
CA ILE A 728 48.71 -50.08 101.56
C ILE A 728 48.44 -49.44 102.92
N GLU A 729 47.17 -49.21 103.26
CA GLU A 729 46.76 -48.58 104.52
C GLU A 729 47.11 -49.44 105.75
N ILE A 730 46.94 -50.75 105.62
CA ILE A 730 47.33 -51.72 106.66
C ILE A 730 48.86 -51.73 106.85
N CYS A 731 49.64 -51.79 105.76
CA CYS A 731 51.11 -51.73 105.83
C CYS A 731 51.57 -50.48 106.58
N ASN A 732 51.04 -49.32 106.20
CA ASN A 732 51.39 -48.03 106.80
C ASN A 732 51.09 -48.01 108.30
N SER A 733 50.03 -48.67 108.74
CA SER A 733 49.68 -48.80 110.16
C SER A 733 50.69 -49.63 110.95
N HIS A 734 51.20 -50.73 110.38
CA HIS A 734 52.25 -51.55 111.00
C HIS A 734 53.59 -50.80 111.10
N ILE A 735 53.98 -50.10 110.04
CA ILE A 735 55.21 -49.27 109.99
C ILE A 735 55.17 -48.22 111.11
N ALA A 736 54.05 -47.51 111.24
CA ALA A 736 53.87 -46.49 112.28
C ALA A 736 53.98 -47.07 113.70
N ARG A 737 53.42 -48.27 113.94
CA ARG A 737 53.49 -48.94 115.25
C ARG A 737 54.93 -49.32 115.63
N ARG A 738 55.70 -49.86 114.68
CA ARG A 738 57.11 -50.24 114.89
C ARG A 738 57.97 -49.04 115.28
N LEU A 739 57.80 -47.92 114.58
CA LEU A 739 58.54 -46.68 114.87
C LEU A 739 58.26 -46.14 116.27
N LYS A 740 57.00 -46.23 116.74
CA LYS A 740 56.63 -45.78 118.08
C LYS A 740 57.30 -46.60 119.20
N LEU A 741 57.49 -47.91 119.00
CA LEU A 741 58.15 -48.78 119.97
C LEU A 741 59.65 -48.45 120.10
N ILE A 742 60.33 -48.26 118.96
CA ILE A 742 61.76 -47.93 118.91
C ILE A 742 62.05 -46.61 119.64
N VAL A 743 61.20 -45.60 119.47
CA VAL A 743 61.34 -44.31 120.18
C VAL A 743 61.21 -44.47 121.71
N ALA A 744 60.28 -45.33 122.16
CA ALA A 744 60.09 -45.58 123.59
C ALA A 744 61.29 -46.32 124.21
N GLU A 745 61.79 -47.36 123.56
CA GLU A 745 62.97 -48.12 124.01
C GLU A 745 64.23 -47.22 124.07
N TYR A 746 64.41 -46.36 123.07
CA TYR A 746 65.51 -45.40 123.03
C TYR A 746 65.44 -44.43 124.22
N SER A 747 64.27 -43.88 124.51
CA SER A 747 64.07 -42.93 125.62
C SER A 747 64.37 -43.56 126.99
N VAL A 748 63.98 -44.82 127.20
CA VAL A 748 64.29 -45.56 128.44
C VAL A 748 65.79 -45.79 128.56
N ALA A 749 66.45 -46.25 127.50
CA ALA A 749 67.89 -46.52 127.51
C ALA A 749 68.72 -45.25 127.80
N ILE A 750 68.31 -44.10 127.26
CA ILE A 750 68.91 -42.81 127.58
C ILE A 750 68.73 -42.44 129.06
N SER A 751 67.50 -42.56 129.58
CA SER A 751 67.20 -42.22 130.98
C SER A 751 68.04 -43.03 131.97
N ASP A 752 68.23 -44.32 131.70
CA ASP A 752 69.06 -45.20 132.52
C ASP A 752 70.54 -44.82 132.44
N ALA A 753 71.03 -44.48 131.24
CA ALA A 753 72.40 -44.05 131.03
C ALA A 753 72.73 -42.72 131.74
N ASP A 754 71.83 -41.74 131.66
CA ASP A 754 71.95 -40.45 132.34
C ASP A 754 71.97 -40.61 133.87
N LYS A 755 71.17 -41.52 134.43
CA LYS A 755 71.17 -41.81 135.89
C LYS A 755 72.52 -42.36 136.36
N LEU A 756 73.10 -43.30 135.60
CA LEU A 756 74.42 -43.86 135.92
C LEU A 756 75.50 -42.79 135.85
N TYR A 757 75.42 -41.91 134.85
CA TYR A 757 76.33 -40.77 134.71
C TYR A 757 76.24 -39.81 135.91
N ALA A 758 75.03 -39.43 136.32
CA ALA A 758 74.80 -38.55 137.47
C ALA A 758 75.31 -39.15 138.79
N SER A 759 75.24 -40.48 138.93
CA SER A 759 75.77 -41.22 140.09
C SER A 759 77.29 -41.38 140.08
N LYS A 760 77.97 -40.82 139.08
CA LYS A 760 79.42 -40.92 138.85
C LYS A 760 79.93 -42.36 138.64
N ILE A 761 79.05 -43.27 138.21
CA ILE A 761 79.40 -44.65 137.82
C ILE A 761 79.66 -44.65 136.31
N TYR A 762 80.79 -44.07 135.94
CA TYR A 762 81.10 -43.66 134.57
C TYR A 762 81.26 -44.82 133.58
N ASP A 763 81.87 -45.92 134.01
CA ASP A 763 82.04 -47.15 133.24
C ASP A 763 80.69 -47.74 132.80
N LYS A 764 79.73 -47.82 133.73
CA LYS A 764 78.38 -48.34 133.43
C LYS A 764 77.56 -47.35 132.61
N ALA A 765 77.73 -46.05 132.84
CA ALA A 765 77.05 -45.01 132.06
C ALA A 765 77.42 -45.10 130.56
N ILE A 766 78.70 -45.31 130.24
CA ILE A 766 79.16 -45.49 128.85
C ILE A 766 78.47 -46.68 128.19
N VAL A 767 78.37 -47.83 128.88
CA VAL A 767 77.72 -49.03 128.34
C VAL A 767 76.23 -48.77 128.07
N ALA A 768 75.55 -48.07 128.97
CA ALA A 768 74.14 -47.74 128.82
C ALA A 768 73.90 -46.77 127.66
N PHE A 769 74.74 -45.74 127.47
CA PHE A 769 74.63 -44.86 126.29
C PHE A 769 74.91 -45.61 124.99
N LYS A 770 75.88 -46.53 124.95
CA LYS A 770 76.12 -47.39 123.76
C LYS A 770 74.92 -48.27 123.42
N LYS A 771 74.14 -48.67 124.43
CA LYS A 771 72.90 -49.42 124.20
C LYS A 771 71.83 -48.53 123.57
N ALA A 772 71.68 -47.29 124.01
CA ALA A 772 70.76 -46.34 123.41
C ALA A 772 71.14 -46.01 121.95
N GLU A 773 72.43 -45.79 121.67
CA GLU A 773 72.96 -45.59 120.31
C GLU A 773 72.59 -46.77 119.38
N LYS A 774 72.59 -48.01 119.85
CA LYS A 774 72.16 -49.16 119.02
C LYS A 774 70.66 -49.18 118.70
N ILE A 775 69.81 -48.69 119.60
CA ILE A 775 68.34 -48.70 119.40
C ILE A 775 67.97 -47.67 118.33
N LYS A 776 68.62 -46.50 118.37
CA LYS A 776 68.42 -45.45 117.38
C LYS A 776 69.78 -44.84 116.98
N PRO A 777 70.47 -45.43 115.98
CA PRO A 777 71.82 -45.02 115.57
C PRO A 777 71.91 -43.58 115.05
N ASP A 778 70.79 -43.02 114.62
CA ASP A 778 70.73 -41.70 114.01
C ASP A 778 70.74 -40.56 115.06
N GLU A 779 70.67 -40.87 116.36
CA GLU A 779 70.65 -39.87 117.45
C GLU A 779 72.04 -39.62 118.02
N THR A 780 72.47 -38.36 118.14
CA THR A 780 73.84 -38.00 118.54
C THR A 780 74.07 -37.96 120.05
N TYR A 781 73.00 -37.79 120.83
CA TYR A 781 73.08 -37.58 122.28
C TYR A 781 73.87 -38.67 123.05
N PRO A 782 73.61 -39.98 122.87
CA PRO A 782 74.38 -40.99 123.59
C PRO A 782 75.87 -40.96 123.26
N SER A 783 76.24 -40.76 122.00
CA SER A 783 77.63 -40.69 121.54
C SER A 783 78.37 -39.50 122.15
N GLU A 784 77.71 -38.33 122.24
CA GLU A 784 78.25 -37.13 122.89
C GLU A 784 78.52 -37.36 124.39
N MET A 785 77.60 -38.02 125.09
CA MET A 785 77.73 -38.30 126.52
C MET A 785 78.86 -39.29 126.82
N ILE A 786 79.04 -40.32 125.99
CA ILE A 786 80.18 -41.25 126.10
C ILE A 786 81.52 -40.50 125.99
N ASN A 787 81.65 -39.61 125.01
CA ASN A 787 82.87 -38.82 124.82
C ASN A 787 83.16 -37.91 126.01
N LYS A 788 82.11 -37.28 126.57
CA LYS A 788 82.22 -36.44 127.77
C LYS A 788 82.72 -37.22 128.98
N ILE A 789 82.22 -38.43 129.18
CA ILE A 789 82.65 -39.31 130.27
C ILE A 789 84.12 -39.72 130.09
N ASN A 790 84.51 -40.14 128.89
CA ASN A 790 85.88 -40.56 128.59
C ASN A 790 86.89 -39.44 128.88
N LYS A 791 86.58 -38.20 128.49
CA LYS A 791 87.45 -37.04 128.74
C LYS A 791 87.65 -36.77 130.23
N PHE A 792 86.60 -36.91 131.05
CA PHE A 792 86.70 -36.74 132.50
C PHE A 792 87.63 -37.78 133.16
N ILE A 793 87.60 -39.03 132.66
CA ILE A 793 88.49 -40.11 133.12
C ILE A 793 89.95 -39.81 132.74
N GLU A 794 90.21 -39.35 131.52
CA GLU A 794 91.57 -39.02 131.06
C GLU A 794 92.23 -37.88 131.85
N GLU A 795 91.48 -36.85 132.24
CA GLU A 795 92.02 -35.66 132.92
C GLU A 795 92.48 -35.89 134.39
N ASN A 796 92.18 -37.05 135.01
CA ASN A 796 92.39 -37.28 136.45
C ASN A 796 93.20 -38.56 136.80
N SER A 797 94.14 -38.99 135.95
CA SER A 797 94.89 -40.26 136.09
C SER A 797 96.34 -40.12 136.65
N ILE A 798 96.79 -41.10 137.46
CA ILE A 798 98.17 -41.23 138.04
C ILE A 798 99.10 -41.87 136.99
N VAL A 799 100.37 -41.40 136.86
CA VAL A 799 101.35 -41.86 135.85
C VAL A 799 102.69 -42.25 136.48
N ASP A 800 103.17 -43.47 136.21
CA ASP A 800 104.49 -43.96 136.64
C ASP A 800 105.62 -43.38 135.77
N VAL A 801 106.72 -42.92 136.39
CA VAL A 801 107.83 -42.24 135.69
C VAL A 801 109.05 -43.15 135.48
N ILE A 802 109.28 -44.13 136.37
CA ILE A 802 110.35 -45.14 136.29
C ILE A 802 109.83 -46.45 136.90
N ASN A 803 110.07 -47.59 136.24
CA ASN A 803 109.55 -48.91 136.64
C ASN A 803 110.62 -50.02 136.68
N VAL A 804 111.89 -49.65 136.90
CA VAL A 804 113.04 -50.58 136.95
C VAL A 804 114.03 -50.17 138.05
N ALA A 805 114.67 -51.12 138.73
CA ALA A 805 115.63 -50.88 139.82
C ALA A 805 117.08 -50.78 139.32
N ASP A 806 117.86 -49.81 139.82
CA ASP A 806 119.24 -49.53 139.38
C ASP A 806 120.18 -49.13 140.54
N THR A 807 121.51 -49.19 140.36
CA THR A 807 122.53 -49.00 141.42
C THR A 807 123.42 -47.78 141.17
N ILE A 808 123.37 -46.78 142.07
CA ILE A 808 124.14 -45.53 141.95
C ILE A 808 125.33 -45.54 142.93
N PHE A 809 126.55 -45.43 142.43
CA PHE A 809 127.76 -45.41 143.26
C PHE A 809 128.08 -44.01 143.80
N SER A 810 128.49 -43.98 145.07
CA SER A 810 128.78 -42.75 145.80
C SER A 810 129.92 -41.94 145.18
N GLY A 811 129.74 -40.63 145.11
CA GLY A 811 130.70 -39.70 144.51
C GLY A 811 130.56 -39.52 143.00
N VAL A 812 129.61 -40.22 142.35
CA VAL A 812 129.34 -40.10 140.91
C VAL A 812 127.91 -39.60 140.69
N THR A 813 127.77 -38.63 139.79
CA THR A 813 126.47 -38.17 139.29
C THR A 813 126.16 -38.90 137.99
N GLU A 814 125.05 -39.65 137.98
CA GLU A 814 124.48 -40.24 136.77
C GLU A 814 123.14 -39.58 136.41
N LYS A 815 122.82 -39.61 135.11
CA LYS A 815 121.55 -39.13 134.54
C LYS A 815 120.75 -40.32 134.03
N PHE A 816 119.45 -40.32 134.31
CA PHE A 816 118.49 -41.26 133.74
C PHE A 816 117.59 -40.54 132.74
N ASP A 817 117.31 -41.19 131.62
CA ASP A 817 116.35 -40.70 130.65
C ASP A 817 114.93 -41.15 131.03
N PHE A 818 114.00 -40.21 131.06
CA PHE A 818 112.57 -40.49 131.18
C PHE A 818 111.79 -39.65 130.17
N ILE A 819 110.61 -40.15 129.78
CA ILE A 819 109.77 -39.47 128.80
C ILE A 819 109.24 -38.16 129.41
N PRO A 820 109.33 -37.01 128.70
CA PRO A 820 108.85 -35.74 129.22
C PRO A 820 107.37 -35.76 129.59
N ILE A 821 107.06 -35.57 130.88
CA ILE A 821 105.67 -35.47 131.37
C ILE A 821 105.04 -34.15 130.89
N LYS A 822 103.83 -34.17 130.33
CA LYS A 822 103.14 -32.96 129.83
C LYS A 822 102.94 -31.91 130.95
N ILE A 823 103.03 -30.62 130.61
CA ILE A 823 103.01 -29.49 131.57
C ILE A 823 101.76 -29.49 132.49
N ASN A 824 100.62 -29.91 131.99
CA ASN A 824 99.35 -29.98 132.74
C ASN A 824 99.33 -31.04 133.85
N LEU A 825 100.30 -31.96 133.89
CA LEU A 825 100.43 -33.02 134.88
C LEU A 825 101.54 -32.75 135.92
N ARG A 826 102.09 -31.53 136.00
CA ARG A 826 103.27 -31.19 136.83
C ARG A 826 102.98 -30.44 138.15
N LYS A 827 101.75 -29.97 138.40
CA LYS A 827 101.40 -29.24 139.63
C LYS A 827 100.88 -30.18 140.70
N SER A 828 101.50 -30.15 141.88
CA SER A 828 101.07 -30.84 143.10
C SER A 828 101.13 -32.38 143.05
N ASN A 829 102.16 -32.94 142.42
CA ASN A 829 102.36 -34.38 142.36
C ASN A 829 103.60 -34.80 143.15
N TYR A 830 103.47 -35.93 143.85
CA TYR A 830 104.54 -36.59 144.59
C TYR A 830 105.27 -37.56 143.66
N ILE A 831 106.60 -37.49 143.62
CA ILE A 831 107.41 -38.52 142.98
C ILE A 831 107.59 -39.61 144.03
N PHE A 832 106.99 -40.77 143.79
CA PHE A 832 107.24 -41.98 144.58
C PHE A 832 108.44 -42.67 143.95
N ILE A 833 109.59 -42.65 144.64
CA ILE A 833 110.82 -43.38 144.26
C ILE A 833 110.88 -44.64 145.09
#